data_AF-A0A068WMZ7-F1
#
_entry.id   AF-A0A068WMZ7-F1
#
_cell.length_a   1.000
_cell.length_b   1.000
_cell.length_c   1.000
_cell.angle_alpha   90.00
_cell.angle_beta   90.00
_cell.angle_gamma   90.00
#
_symmetry.space_group_name_H-M   'P 1'
#
loop_
_entity.id
_entity.type
_entity.pdbx_description
1 polymer ?
#
loop_
_entity_poly.entity_id
_entity_poly.type
_entity_poly.pdbx_seq_one_letter_code
_entity_poly.pdbx_strand_id
1 'polypeptide(L)'
;MPLQTGESIRKELAEGAISQQEAMERLLLLLAPKDAWELYKDAGNTKWDANTLHRLLDLQCATNSGLGGPDFFENLPFTDRGSLPEPEELFYAAENRVLEAQRVSKISETPIASLEELETEEEVENGEEPEKDDLQKTKFDAEEVSSAEPSSWHKGCPAEQLWAAHSNVLRSSAAYAAMIRGAARFGAADRAWELAEEAVAASHKLPLPVYNDLLRCAHECSNSDDVWLRLCQGFELLRKAKLPPNATTFTFALFSLYKSNTNALRGGKSLDYVDKALGLLCEARRLGIQPTLGLYANLLRTVLTSRLAQSGRGYRLTELLADVLADLETRCWEEISRADIFASTEDYDFVNTAMTCASVDSSSASSLQLVQRVYDLLHTRCGDRRFLLRNSLEERNFYSRYLLTKLLHGGGEVNELRDLYRHHRQIFHADQGVYKALIRRLKSVTARWEETFERLKQGGAEAKEVDRETLEAFEASASLAYEVLGEMIFDFVAITTKLPRRLPVHISDSLMAFSFVDPWCEVRLSPLHSRPALRAIPEAGSRAAHRAAAVFMELLRCEEARIAATTSTIFIAPLSTAELTALVRMALHPTAFNTGTDGQLTVAQREENERALACATDLLMISRGPVANSAVRVSDVAAVEVLCACWRTDPEVMTERIWNLLEYLAGLKHVSEQCVQHVFVKDGSFGRLLDAAEASLTPETSTNSCSAEASPSPLRLQVVTAIRRKFQDHDPPSVSSG
;
A
#
# COMPACT_ATOMS: atom_id res chain seq x y z
N MET A 1 7.06 6.08 -38.71
CA MET A 1 7.69 7.37 -39.07
C MET A 1 8.75 7.68 -38.02
N PRO A 2 9.93 8.22 -38.36
CA PRO A 2 10.84 8.70 -37.32
C PRO A 2 10.11 9.81 -36.53
N LEU A 3 10.07 9.67 -35.21
CA LEU A 3 9.49 10.66 -34.29
C LEU A 3 10.30 11.95 -34.44
N GLN A 4 9.74 12.96 -35.11
CA GLN A 4 10.35 14.29 -35.17
C GLN A 4 10.32 14.90 -33.76
N THR A 5 11.48 15.31 -33.26
CA THR A 5 11.61 16.06 -32.00
C THR A 5 11.79 17.55 -32.30
N GLY A 6 11.50 18.41 -31.31
CA GLY A 6 11.73 19.86 -31.44
C GLY A 6 13.18 20.19 -31.79
N GLU A 7 14.13 19.45 -31.23
CA GLU A 7 15.56 19.53 -31.55
C GLU A 7 15.86 19.15 -33.02
N SER A 8 15.23 18.09 -33.53
CA SER A 8 15.38 17.69 -34.94
C SER A 8 14.88 18.79 -35.89
N ILE A 9 13.74 19.41 -35.58
CA ILE A 9 13.18 20.51 -36.39
C ILE A 9 14.10 21.73 -36.35
N ARG A 10 14.66 22.09 -35.19
CA ARG A 10 15.60 23.20 -35.06
C ARG A 10 16.92 22.92 -35.79
N LYS A 11 17.38 21.68 -35.81
CA LYS A 11 18.54 21.25 -36.59
C LYS A 11 18.30 21.37 -38.09
N GLU A 12 17.15 20.90 -38.59
CA GLU A 12 16.75 21.06 -40.00
C GLU A 12 16.68 22.53 -40.42
N LEU A 13 16.21 23.42 -39.53
CA LEU A 13 16.20 24.86 -39.76
C LEU A 13 17.62 25.44 -39.82
N ALA A 14 18.50 25.06 -38.89
CA ALA A 14 19.89 25.52 -38.86
C ALA A 14 20.69 25.05 -40.08
N GLU A 15 20.37 23.87 -40.60
CA GLU A 15 20.92 23.31 -41.84
C GLU A 15 20.33 23.95 -43.11
N GLY A 16 19.30 24.81 -42.97
CA GLY A 16 18.61 25.48 -44.08
C GLY A 16 17.71 24.56 -44.89
N ALA A 17 17.37 23.37 -44.37
CA ALA A 17 16.53 22.39 -45.05
C ALA A 17 15.04 22.78 -45.07
N ILE A 18 14.60 23.56 -44.08
CA ILE A 18 13.23 24.06 -43.94
C ILE A 18 13.23 25.57 -43.67
N SER A 19 12.15 26.25 -44.04
CA SER A 19 11.99 27.68 -43.78
C SER A 19 11.62 27.95 -42.31
N GLN A 20 11.83 29.19 -41.82
CA GLN A 20 11.41 29.58 -40.46
C GLN A 20 9.90 29.44 -40.25
N GLN A 21 9.09 29.72 -41.29
CA GLN A 21 7.64 29.56 -41.25
C GLN A 21 7.25 28.09 -41.12
N GLU A 22 7.86 27.23 -41.93
CA GLU A 22 7.63 25.78 -41.90
C GLU A 22 8.11 25.16 -40.57
N ALA A 23 9.24 25.61 -40.04
CA ALA A 23 9.73 25.19 -38.73
C ALA A 23 8.74 25.56 -37.62
N MET A 24 8.21 26.80 -37.63
CA MET A 24 7.20 27.24 -36.66
C MET A 24 5.93 26.38 -36.75
N GLU A 25 5.40 26.14 -37.96
CA GLU A 25 4.21 25.31 -38.15
C GLU A 25 4.42 23.88 -37.64
N ARG A 26 5.59 23.28 -37.90
CA ARG A 26 5.93 21.94 -37.40
C ARG A 26 6.08 21.92 -35.87
N LEU A 27 6.67 22.94 -35.25
CA LEU A 27 6.82 23.03 -33.79
C LEU A 27 5.46 23.26 -33.09
N LEU A 28 4.58 24.05 -33.69
CA LEU A 28 3.20 24.21 -33.22
C LEU A 28 2.41 22.90 -33.32
N LEU A 29 2.59 22.15 -34.40
CA LEU A 29 1.97 20.83 -34.59
C LEU A 29 2.52 19.77 -33.64
N LEU A 30 3.80 19.86 -33.28
CA LEU A 30 4.46 19.02 -32.28
C LEU A 30 4.13 19.44 -30.84
N LEU A 31 3.44 20.57 -30.63
CA LEU A 31 3.13 21.12 -29.32
C LEU A 31 4.40 21.36 -28.49
N ALA A 32 5.43 21.94 -29.11
CA ALA A 32 6.73 22.21 -28.50
C ALA A 32 6.86 23.71 -28.11
N PRO A 33 6.30 24.15 -26.96
CA PRO A 33 6.17 25.57 -26.64
C PRO A 33 7.50 26.27 -26.39
N LYS A 34 8.50 25.58 -25.81
CA LYS A 34 9.83 26.14 -25.55
C LYS A 34 10.57 26.40 -26.87
N ASP A 35 10.64 25.38 -27.72
CA ASP A 35 11.29 25.46 -29.03
C ASP A 35 10.63 26.50 -29.93
N ALA A 36 9.29 26.55 -29.96
CA ALA A 36 8.53 27.53 -30.73
C ALA A 36 8.77 28.97 -30.24
N TRP A 37 8.86 29.17 -28.93
CA TRP A 37 9.15 30.49 -28.36
C TRP A 37 10.59 30.96 -28.65
N GLU A 38 11.56 30.07 -28.52
CA GLU A 38 12.96 30.37 -28.86
C GLU A 38 13.08 30.73 -30.35
N LEU A 39 12.44 29.97 -31.24
CA LEU A 39 12.38 30.31 -32.67
C LEU A 39 11.78 31.70 -32.92
N TYR A 40 10.68 32.04 -32.23
CA TYR A 40 10.07 33.36 -32.36
C TYR A 40 11.02 34.49 -31.93
N LYS A 41 11.76 34.31 -30.83
CA LYS A 41 12.75 35.29 -30.35
C LYS A 41 13.93 35.44 -31.30
N ASP A 42 14.45 34.33 -31.82
CA ASP A 42 15.64 34.31 -32.67
C ASP A 42 15.35 34.83 -34.09
N ALA A 43 14.09 34.78 -34.53
CA ALA A 43 13.70 35.18 -35.88
C ALA A 43 13.81 36.69 -36.17
N GLY A 44 14.00 37.55 -35.15
CA GLY A 44 14.40 38.96 -35.27
C GLY A 44 13.53 39.87 -36.16
N ASN A 45 13.67 39.76 -37.48
CA ASN A 45 12.99 40.59 -38.49
C ASN A 45 11.90 39.86 -39.29
N THR A 46 11.62 38.60 -38.99
CA THR A 46 10.62 37.82 -39.72
C THR A 46 9.21 38.31 -39.42
N LYS A 47 8.46 38.62 -40.48
CA LYS A 47 7.04 38.98 -40.36
C LYS A 47 6.20 37.71 -40.26
N TRP A 48 5.85 37.35 -39.04
CA TRP A 48 4.89 36.28 -38.77
C TRP A 48 3.48 36.70 -39.21
N ASP A 49 2.75 35.78 -39.83
CA ASP A 49 1.34 36.01 -40.15
C ASP A 49 0.46 35.96 -38.89
N ALA A 50 -0.71 36.58 -38.97
CA ALA A 50 -1.62 36.70 -37.85
C ALA A 50 -2.09 35.34 -37.29
N ASN A 51 -2.27 34.33 -38.15
CA ASN A 51 -2.74 33.00 -37.73
C ASN A 51 -1.65 32.26 -36.96
N THR A 52 -0.39 32.36 -37.38
CA THR A 52 0.76 31.80 -36.66
C THR A 52 0.92 32.46 -35.29
N LEU A 53 0.79 33.79 -35.21
CA LEU A 53 0.84 34.51 -33.93
C LEU A 53 -0.31 34.09 -32.98
N HIS A 54 -1.53 33.90 -33.49
CA HIS A 54 -2.65 33.39 -32.70
C HIS A 54 -2.39 31.97 -32.19
N ARG A 55 -1.91 31.06 -33.05
CA ARG A 55 -1.61 29.67 -32.65
C ARG A 55 -0.46 29.57 -31.66
N LEU A 56 0.57 30.41 -31.83
CA LEU A 56 1.66 30.50 -30.86
C LEU A 56 1.16 31.02 -29.51
N LEU A 57 0.31 32.05 -29.51
CA LEU A 57 -0.32 32.54 -28.30
C LEU A 57 -1.15 31.45 -27.63
N ASP A 58 -2.01 30.75 -28.38
CA ASP A 58 -2.83 29.65 -27.86
C ASP A 58 -1.96 28.55 -27.25
N LEU A 59 -0.85 28.18 -27.90
CA LEU A 59 0.10 27.20 -27.38
C LEU A 59 0.74 27.69 -26.07
N GLN A 60 1.21 28.94 -25.99
CA GLN A 60 1.78 29.49 -24.77
C GLN A 60 0.73 29.59 -23.64
N CYS A 61 -0.49 30.03 -23.96
CA CYS A 61 -1.62 30.10 -23.03
C CYS A 61 -2.11 28.72 -22.58
N ALA A 62 -1.90 27.65 -23.34
CA ALA A 62 -2.26 26.30 -22.95
C ALA A 62 -1.15 25.59 -22.14
N THR A 63 0.09 26.06 -22.22
CA THR A 63 1.28 25.36 -21.70
C THR A 63 2.00 26.12 -20.58
N ASN A 64 1.29 27.01 -19.89
CA ASN A 64 1.88 27.86 -18.85
C ASN A 64 3.12 28.63 -19.36
N SER A 65 3.00 29.21 -20.55
CA SER A 65 4.09 29.87 -21.27
C SER A 65 5.33 29.00 -21.48
N GLY A 66 5.12 27.72 -21.77
CA GLY A 66 6.17 26.77 -22.09
C GLY A 66 6.94 26.20 -20.91
N LEU A 67 6.62 26.57 -19.66
CA LEU A 67 7.25 25.95 -18.49
C LEU A 67 6.74 24.52 -18.26
N GLY A 68 5.58 24.17 -18.84
CA GLY A 68 4.94 22.90 -18.59
C GLY A 68 4.19 22.91 -17.26
N GLY A 69 3.43 21.85 -17.01
CA GLY A 69 2.65 21.63 -15.80
C GLY A 69 2.22 20.17 -15.71
N PRO A 70 1.78 19.68 -14.54
CA PRO A 70 1.43 18.28 -14.34
C PRO A 70 0.31 17.79 -15.27
N ASP A 71 -0.53 18.70 -15.74
CA ASP A 71 -1.71 18.51 -16.59
C ASP A 71 -1.46 19.00 -18.04
N PHE A 72 -0.18 19.06 -18.46
CA PHE A 72 0.27 19.57 -19.76
C PHE A 72 -0.59 19.05 -20.94
N PHE A 73 -0.89 17.75 -20.93
CA PHE A 73 -1.65 17.10 -22.00
C PHE A 73 -3.17 17.17 -21.81
N GLU A 74 -3.66 17.34 -20.58
CA GLU A 74 -5.09 17.41 -20.27
C GLU A 74 -5.72 18.75 -20.67
N ASN A 75 -4.89 19.80 -20.80
CA ASN A 75 -5.33 21.16 -21.12
C ASN A 75 -5.40 21.48 -22.63
N LEU A 76 -4.96 20.55 -23.47
CA LEU A 76 -4.90 20.73 -24.93
C LEU A 76 -6.28 20.49 -25.58
N PRO A 77 -6.69 21.30 -26.57
CA PRO A 77 -8.06 21.30 -27.09
C PRO A 77 -8.42 20.18 -28.11
N PHE A 78 -7.61 19.13 -28.31
CA PHE A 78 -7.84 18.14 -29.39
C PHE A 78 -7.98 16.68 -28.94
N THR A 79 -8.80 15.97 -29.73
CA THR A 79 -9.40 14.64 -29.53
C THR A 79 -8.53 13.47 -30.00
N ASP A 80 -7.35 13.70 -30.59
CA ASP A 80 -6.49 12.60 -31.06
C ASP A 80 -5.28 12.42 -30.15
N ARG A 81 -5.39 11.44 -29.26
CA ARG A 81 -4.38 11.07 -28.27
C ARG A 81 -3.26 10.18 -28.84
N GLY A 82 -3.25 9.93 -30.16
CA GLY A 82 -2.29 9.04 -30.81
C GLY A 82 -0.81 9.45 -30.73
N SER A 83 -0.51 10.66 -30.25
CA SER A 83 0.85 11.18 -30.02
C SER A 83 1.19 11.46 -28.55
N LEU A 84 0.30 11.09 -27.62
CA LEU A 84 0.54 11.21 -26.18
C LEU A 84 1.38 10.01 -25.68
N PRO A 85 2.05 10.13 -24.52
CA PRO A 85 2.53 8.98 -23.77
C PRO A 85 1.42 7.92 -23.69
N GLU A 86 1.76 6.64 -23.69
CA GLU A 86 0.73 5.61 -23.67
C GLU A 86 -0.22 5.86 -22.48
N PRO A 87 -1.53 5.59 -22.59
CA PRO A 87 -2.48 5.85 -21.52
C PRO A 87 -2.04 5.28 -20.16
N GLU A 88 -1.29 4.19 -20.16
CA GLU A 88 -0.66 3.60 -18.98
C GLU A 88 0.46 4.47 -18.39
N GLU A 89 1.32 5.09 -19.22
CA GLU A 89 2.37 5.99 -18.75
C GLU A 89 1.79 7.25 -18.08
N LEU A 90 0.70 7.80 -18.62
CA LEU A 90 -0.02 8.92 -18.00
C LEU A 90 -0.65 8.51 -16.66
N PHE A 91 -1.14 7.27 -16.56
CA PHE A 91 -1.74 6.73 -15.34
C PHE A 91 -0.73 6.63 -14.19
N TYR A 92 0.53 6.26 -14.50
CA TYR A 92 1.62 6.17 -13.52
C TYR A 92 2.43 7.47 -13.35
N ALA A 93 2.16 8.53 -14.14
CA ALA A 93 2.96 9.74 -14.15
C ALA A 93 3.04 10.43 -12.77
N ALA A 94 1.93 10.49 -12.03
CA ALA A 94 1.89 11.07 -10.69
C ALA A 94 2.75 10.28 -9.70
N GLU A 95 2.66 8.95 -9.74
CA GLU A 95 3.45 8.06 -8.89
C GLU A 95 4.94 8.12 -9.23
N ASN A 96 5.28 8.13 -10.53
CA ASN A 96 6.66 8.27 -10.98
C ASN A 96 7.30 9.57 -10.48
N ARG A 97 6.55 10.68 -10.43
CA ARG A 97 7.04 11.94 -9.85
C ARG A 97 7.27 11.85 -8.34
N VAL A 98 6.38 11.19 -7.59
CA VAL A 98 6.60 10.94 -6.15
C VAL A 98 7.90 10.17 -5.97
N LEU A 99 8.12 9.12 -6.77
CA LEU A 99 9.31 8.30 -6.73
C LEU A 99 10.57 9.09 -7.13
N GLU A 100 10.48 9.96 -8.12
CA GLU A 100 11.57 10.85 -8.54
C GLU A 100 11.90 11.89 -7.47
N ALA A 101 10.90 12.56 -6.88
CA ALA A 101 11.10 13.51 -5.80
C ALA A 101 11.76 12.85 -4.58
N GLN A 102 11.32 11.64 -4.21
CA GLN A 102 11.94 10.84 -3.15
C GLN A 102 13.37 10.39 -3.49
N ARG A 103 13.68 10.16 -4.77
CA ARG A 103 15.06 9.88 -5.19
C ARG A 103 15.92 11.13 -5.09
N VAL A 104 15.43 12.28 -5.53
CA VAL A 104 16.14 13.56 -5.48
C VAL A 104 16.40 13.99 -4.03
N SER A 105 15.43 13.80 -3.12
CA SER A 105 15.64 14.07 -1.69
C SER A 105 16.70 13.15 -1.08
N LYS A 106 16.68 11.85 -1.41
CA LYS A 106 17.71 10.88 -0.97
C LYS A 106 19.10 11.12 -1.57
N ILE A 107 19.19 11.79 -2.72
CA ILE A 107 20.47 12.14 -3.37
C ILE A 107 21.04 13.44 -2.80
N SER A 108 20.20 14.35 -2.29
CA SER A 108 20.67 15.57 -1.62
C SER A 108 21.18 15.32 -0.20
N GLU A 109 20.80 14.19 0.41
CA GLU A 109 21.43 13.64 1.61
C GLU A 109 22.70 12.84 1.25
N THR A 110 23.78 13.52 0.89
CA THR A 110 25.10 12.84 0.87
C THR A 110 25.59 12.58 2.31
N PRO A 111 26.16 11.39 2.60
CA PRO A 111 26.56 10.98 3.94
C PRO A 111 27.87 11.65 4.34
N ILE A 112 27.81 12.60 5.27
CA ILE A 112 29.01 13.00 6.03
C ILE A 112 29.08 12.07 7.24
N ALA A 113 30.15 11.28 7.25
CA ALA A 113 30.49 10.31 8.27
C ALA A 113 30.66 10.95 9.66
N SER A 114 30.09 10.30 10.67
CA SER A 114 30.80 10.00 11.91
C SER A 114 30.18 8.75 12.54
N LEU A 115 30.95 7.65 12.49
CA LEU A 115 30.89 6.57 13.46
C LEU A 115 31.17 7.17 14.83
N GLU A 116 30.18 7.16 15.71
CA GLU A 116 30.28 7.03 17.17
C GLU A 116 28.91 7.37 17.74
N GLU A 117 28.14 6.33 18.09
CA GLU A 117 27.37 6.28 19.33
C GLU A 117 26.70 4.90 19.41
N LEU A 118 27.34 4.06 20.22
CA LEU A 118 26.77 2.87 20.83
C LEU A 118 25.67 3.30 21.82
N GLU A 119 24.64 2.46 21.89
CA GLU A 119 23.88 2.15 23.10
C GLU A 119 23.34 3.33 23.91
N THR A 120 22.07 3.67 23.73
CA THR A 120 21.15 3.84 24.87
C THR A 120 19.69 3.86 24.42
N GLU A 121 18.87 3.29 25.31
CA GLU A 121 17.44 3.55 25.52
C GLU A 121 16.40 2.70 24.77
N GLU A 122 15.91 1.73 25.54
CA GLU A 122 14.56 1.18 25.55
C GLU A 122 13.50 2.26 25.32
N GLU A 123 12.76 2.18 24.21
CA GLU A 123 11.43 2.80 24.16
C GLU A 123 10.39 1.71 24.43
N VAL A 124 9.84 1.82 25.63
CA VAL A 124 8.71 1.12 26.19
C VAL A 124 7.51 1.24 25.24
N GLU A 125 6.96 0.06 24.94
CA GLU A 125 5.68 -0.16 24.33
C GLU A 125 4.57 0.59 25.12
N ASN A 126 4.10 1.71 24.58
CA ASN A 126 2.79 2.24 24.93
C ASN A 126 1.90 2.10 23.70
N GLY A 127 0.88 1.27 23.85
CA GLY A 127 -0.17 1.11 22.87
C GLY A 127 -0.91 2.42 22.68
N GLU A 128 -0.80 3.00 21.49
CA GLU A 128 -1.67 4.07 21.03
C GLU A 128 -2.32 3.62 19.73
N GLU A 129 -3.65 3.78 19.69
CA GLU A 129 -4.46 3.68 18.49
C GLU A 129 -3.79 4.49 17.37
N PRO A 130 -3.87 4.07 16.08
CA PRO A 130 -3.33 4.89 15.00
C PRO A 130 -4.03 6.25 15.07
N GLU A 131 -3.30 7.29 15.48
CA GLU A 131 -3.82 8.63 15.65
C GLU A 131 -4.48 9.08 14.34
N LYS A 132 -5.61 9.77 14.48
CA LYS A 132 -6.31 10.42 13.35
C LYS A 132 -5.40 11.39 12.57
N ASP A 133 -4.26 11.78 13.14
CA ASP A 133 -3.27 12.70 12.59
C ASP A 133 -2.44 12.08 11.44
N ASP A 134 -2.09 10.79 11.49
CA ASP A 134 -1.28 10.14 10.44
C ASP A 134 -2.06 9.92 9.13
N LEU A 135 -3.36 9.64 9.23
CA LEU A 135 -4.29 9.56 8.11
C LEU A 135 -4.63 10.93 7.51
N GLN A 136 -4.40 12.03 8.24
CA GLN A 136 -4.58 13.39 7.75
C GLN A 136 -3.28 13.94 7.14
N LYS A 137 -2.12 13.71 7.76
CA LYS A 137 -0.79 14.06 7.22
C LYS A 137 -0.54 13.46 5.85
N THR A 138 -0.76 12.15 5.70
CA THR A 138 -0.59 11.46 4.41
C THR A 138 -1.52 11.96 3.29
N LYS A 139 -2.67 12.58 3.62
CA LYS A 139 -3.58 13.21 2.65
C LYS A 139 -3.17 14.62 2.24
N PHE A 140 -2.58 15.39 3.15
CA PHE A 140 -2.06 16.73 2.83
C PHE A 140 -0.78 16.63 2.00
N ASP A 141 0.08 15.66 2.28
CA ASP A 141 1.30 15.41 1.51
C ASP A 141 1.01 14.96 0.07
N ALA A 142 -0.07 14.21 -0.16
CA ALA A 142 -0.50 13.81 -1.51
C ALA A 142 -1.07 14.99 -2.33
N GLU A 143 -1.77 15.94 -1.69
CA GLU A 143 -2.16 17.19 -2.35
C GLU A 143 -0.94 18.07 -2.66
N GLU A 144 0.11 18.06 -1.83
CA GLU A 144 1.38 18.76 -2.11
C GLU A 144 2.11 18.19 -3.33
N VAL A 145 2.11 16.87 -3.53
CA VAL A 145 2.77 16.27 -4.71
C VAL A 145 1.91 16.34 -5.99
N SER A 146 0.58 16.46 -5.87
CA SER A 146 -0.28 16.80 -7.03
C SER A 146 -0.39 18.30 -7.30
N SER A 147 0.11 19.14 -6.40
CA SER A 147 0.15 20.58 -6.63
C SER A 147 1.08 20.81 -7.83
N ALA A 148 0.47 21.27 -8.92
CA ALA A 148 1.19 21.80 -10.05
C ALA A 148 2.27 22.75 -9.56
N GLU A 149 3.43 22.71 -10.22
CA GLU A 149 4.50 23.69 -10.05
C GLU A 149 3.88 25.09 -9.80
N PRO A 150 4.39 25.84 -8.83
CA PRO A 150 3.79 27.11 -8.44
C PRO A 150 3.54 27.97 -9.67
N SER A 151 2.31 28.48 -9.76
CA SER A 151 1.84 29.42 -10.79
C SER A 151 2.97 30.32 -11.29
N SER A 152 3.42 30.09 -12.53
CA SER A 152 4.46 30.88 -13.18
C SER A 152 3.88 31.92 -14.14
N TRP A 153 2.58 32.20 -14.06
CA TRP A 153 1.97 33.23 -14.89
C TRP A 153 2.26 34.62 -14.31
N HIS A 154 3.16 35.35 -14.96
CA HIS A 154 3.52 36.72 -14.58
C HIS A 154 3.59 37.62 -15.81
N LYS A 155 3.53 38.95 -15.63
CA LYS A 155 3.53 39.95 -16.73
C LYS A 155 4.75 39.90 -17.68
N GLY A 156 5.76 39.11 -17.33
CA GLY A 156 6.97 38.91 -18.13
C GLY A 156 7.06 37.52 -18.75
N CYS A 157 6.03 36.68 -18.70
CA CYS A 157 6.05 35.36 -19.31
C CYS A 157 5.95 35.47 -20.85
N PRO A 158 6.37 34.44 -21.60
CA PRO A 158 6.24 34.37 -23.06
C PRO A 158 4.88 34.79 -23.62
N ALA A 159 3.77 34.35 -23.01
CA ALA A 159 2.43 34.73 -23.46
C ALA A 159 2.16 36.24 -23.34
N GLU A 160 2.47 36.84 -22.19
CA GLU A 160 2.28 38.28 -21.95
C GLU A 160 3.25 39.13 -22.80
N GLN A 161 4.46 38.65 -23.06
CA GLN A 161 5.40 39.31 -23.98
C GLN A 161 4.87 39.33 -25.41
N LEU A 162 4.35 38.20 -25.90
CA LEU A 162 3.75 38.09 -27.22
C LEU A 162 2.51 38.98 -27.35
N TRP A 163 1.65 38.96 -26.32
CA TRP A 163 0.46 39.80 -26.20
C TRP A 163 0.76 41.30 -26.27
N ALA A 164 1.81 41.75 -25.55
CA ALA A 164 2.24 43.14 -25.55
C ALA A 164 2.87 43.56 -26.89
N ALA A 165 3.64 42.68 -27.52
CA ALA A 165 4.38 42.98 -28.75
C ALA A 165 3.45 43.16 -29.97
N HIS A 166 2.36 42.39 -30.08
CA HIS A 166 1.48 42.38 -31.26
C HIS A 166 0.06 42.86 -30.95
N SER A 167 -0.08 43.98 -30.25
CA SER A 167 -1.37 44.54 -29.83
C SER A 167 -2.36 44.85 -30.97
N ASN A 168 -1.85 45.12 -32.18
CA ASN A 168 -2.66 45.35 -33.37
C ASN A 168 -3.32 44.07 -33.94
N VAL A 169 -2.75 42.89 -33.67
CA VAL A 169 -3.23 41.60 -34.21
C VAL A 169 -3.90 40.77 -33.11
N LEU A 170 -3.31 40.73 -31.93
CA LEU A 170 -3.72 39.83 -30.84
C LEU A 170 -4.82 40.41 -29.94
N ARG A 171 -5.40 41.57 -30.24
CA ARG A 171 -6.57 42.12 -29.53
C ARG A 171 -7.89 41.69 -30.16
N SER A 172 -7.98 40.42 -30.55
CA SER A 172 -9.20 39.81 -31.08
C SER A 172 -9.96 39.06 -29.99
N SER A 173 -11.26 38.79 -30.20
CA SER A 173 -12.05 38.04 -29.21
C SER A 173 -11.49 36.64 -28.91
N ALA A 174 -10.89 35.98 -29.91
CA ALA A 174 -10.26 34.68 -29.74
C ALA A 174 -9.00 34.76 -28.86
N ALA A 175 -8.16 35.78 -29.08
CA ALA A 175 -6.93 35.94 -28.31
C ALA A 175 -7.18 36.44 -26.88
N TYR A 176 -8.19 37.29 -26.65
CA TYR A 176 -8.67 37.58 -25.30
C TYR A 176 -9.15 36.30 -24.60
N ALA A 177 -9.92 35.47 -25.30
CA ALA A 177 -10.37 34.19 -24.73
C ALA A 177 -9.19 33.29 -24.36
N ALA A 178 -8.16 33.18 -25.21
CA ALA A 178 -6.95 32.40 -24.92
C ALA A 178 -6.18 32.94 -23.70
N MET A 179 -5.95 34.26 -23.65
CA MET A 179 -5.23 34.91 -22.55
C MET A 179 -5.96 34.79 -21.22
N ILE A 180 -7.28 35.04 -21.19
CA ILE A 180 -8.07 34.94 -19.95
C ILE A 180 -8.03 33.50 -19.43
N ARG A 181 -8.21 32.50 -20.32
CA ARG A 181 -8.19 31.09 -19.94
C ARG A 181 -6.80 30.65 -19.46
N GLY A 182 -5.74 31.08 -20.12
CA GLY A 182 -4.36 30.81 -19.68
C GLY A 182 -4.09 31.39 -18.29
N ALA A 183 -4.35 32.68 -18.11
CA ALA A 183 -4.16 33.36 -16.82
C ALA A 183 -5.01 32.74 -15.69
N ALA A 184 -6.26 32.36 -15.96
CA ALA A 184 -7.15 31.75 -14.98
C ALA A 184 -6.71 30.34 -14.56
N ARG A 185 -6.11 29.56 -15.47
CA ARG A 185 -5.67 28.17 -15.20
C ARG A 185 -4.34 28.10 -14.47
N PHE A 186 -3.46 29.05 -14.75
CA PHE A 186 -2.10 29.07 -14.23
C PHE A 186 -1.95 30.13 -13.14
N GLY A 187 -2.90 30.18 -12.20
CA GLY A 187 -2.79 30.90 -10.93
C GLY A 187 -2.58 32.41 -11.02
N ALA A 188 -3.08 33.07 -12.07
CA ALA A 188 -3.11 34.52 -12.21
C ALA A 188 -4.56 35.03 -12.33
N ALA A 189 -5.39 34.70 -11.33
CA ALA A 189 -6.80 35.03 -11.31
C ALA A 189 -7.07 36.53 -11.47
N ASP A 190 -6.40 37.40 -10.71
CA ASP A 190 -6.61 38.85 -10.80
C ASP A 190 -6.35 39.38 -12.23
N ARG A 191 -5.32 38.85 -12.90
CA ARG A 191 -5.01 39.20 -14.29
C ARG A 191 -6.08 38.70 -15.27
N ALA A 192 -6.64 37.52 -15.05
CA ALA A 192 -7.74 36.99 -15.86
C ALA A 192 -8.98 37.89 -15.76
N TRP A 193 -9.30 38.39 -14.56
CA TRP A 193 -10.41 39.31 -14.34
C TRP A 193 -10.17 40.68 -14.99
N GLU A 194 -8.97 41.25 -14.87
CA GLU A 194 -8.59 42.48 -15.59
C GLU A 194 -8.80 42.36 -17.10
N LEU A 195 -8.34 41.25 -17.70
CA LEU A 195 -8.47 40.99 -19.13
C LEU A 195 -9.94 40.79 -19.56
N ALA A 196 -10.76 40.19 -18.70
CA ALA A 196 -12.19 40.01 -18.95
C ALA A 196 -12.93 41.35 -18.92
N GLU A 197 -12.63 42.22 -17.96
CA GLU A 197 -13.19 43.57 -17.90
C GLU A 197 -12.76 44.41 -19.10
N GLU A 198 -11.50 44.33 -19.50
CA GLU A 198 -10.98 45.00 -20.71
C GLU A 198 -11.70 44.52 -21.98
N ALA A 199 -11.87 43.20 -22.13
CA ALA A 199 -12.57 42.62 -23.27
C ALA A 199 -14.05 43.05 -23.33
N VAL A 200 -14.73 43.09 -22.19
CA VAL A 200 -16.14 43.54 -22.09
C VAL A 200 -16.24 45.04 -22.39
N ALA A 201 -15.34 45.87 -21.85
CA ALA A 201 -15.29 47.30 -22.14
C ALA A 201 -15.03 47.58 -23.63
N ALA A 202 -14.17 46.78 -24.26
CA ALA A 202 -13.90 46.80 -25.69
C ALA A 202 -15.02 46.14 -26.55
N SER A 203 -16.14 45.72 -25.95
CA SER A 203 -17.28 45.09 -26.62
C SER A 203 -16.96 43.80 -27.38
N HIS A 204 -15.95 43.05 -26.94
CA HIS A 204 -15.66 41.73 -27.48
C HIS A 204 -16.65 40.68 -26.96
N LYS A 205 -17.03 39.73 -27.83
CA LYS A 205 -17.90 38.61 -27.46
C LYS A 205 -17.04 37.44 -26.98
N LEU A 206 -17.06 37.19 -25.68
CA LEU A 206 -16.34 36.07 -25.07
C LEU A 206 -17.21 34.81 -25.08
N PRO A 207 -16.64 33.63 -25.36
CA PRO A 207 -17.37 32.37 -25.33
C PRO A 207 -17.59 31.86 -23.89
N LEU A 208 -18.58 30.99 -23.69
CA LEU A 208 -18.94 30.41 -22.38
C LEU A 208 -17.75 29.84 -21.58
N PRO A 209 -16.78 29.11 -22.17
CA PRO A 209 -15.65 28.57 -21.43
C PRO A 209 -14.80 29.64 -20.71
N VAL A 210 -14.76 30.87 -21.21
CA VAL A 210 -14.03 31.98 -20.55
C VAL A 210 -14.69 32.33 -19.22
N TYR A 211 -16.02 32.43 -19.19
CA TYR A 211 -16.76 32.68 -17.95
C TYR A 211 -16.65 31.52 -16.98
N ASN A 212 -16.64 30.28 -17.48
CA ASN A 212 -16.39 29.10 -16.64
C ASN A 212 -15.00 29.19 -16.00
N ASP A 213 -13.94 29.42 -16.78
CA ASP A 213 -12.57 29.50 -16.26
C ASP A 213 -12.42 30.68 -15.24
N LEU A 214 -13.12 31.81 -15.43
CA LEU A 214 -13.18 32.91 -14.44
C LEU A 214 -13.85 32.49 -13.12
N LEU A 215 -14.94 31.71 -13.19
CA LEU A 215 -15.60 31.18 -11.99
C LEU A 215 -14.71 30.17 -11.26
N ARG A 216 -13.88 29.40 -12.00
CA ARG A 216 -12.95 28.42 -11.44
C ARG A 216 -11.81 29.07 -10.64
N CYS A 217 -11.25 30.17 -11.12
CA CYS A 217 -10.14 30.86 -10.47
C CYS A 217 -10.58 31.92 -9.45
N ALA A 218 -11.88 32.09 -9.22
CA ALA A 218 -12.42 33.13 -8.34
C ALA A 218 -11.91 33.07 -6.89
N HIS A 219 -11.51 31.89 -6.42
CA HIS A 219 -10.97 31.68 -5.07
C HIS A 219 -9.53 32.19 -4.87
N GLU A 220 -8.80 32.49 -5.95
CA GLU A 220 -7.41 32.96 -5.92
C GLU A 220 -7.28 34.48 -6.03
N CYS A 221 -8.40 35.20 -6.17
CA CYS A 221 -8.39 36.66 -6.31
C CYS A 221 -7.94 37.35 -5.02
N SER A 222 -6.94 38.23 -5.10
CA SER A 222 -6.36 38.91 -3.94
C SER A 222 -7.30 39.93 -3.29
N ASN A 223 -8.26 40.46 -4.06
CA ASN A 223 -9.08 41.63 -3.70
C ASN A 223 -10.48 41.30 -3.16
N SER A 224 -10.88 40.02 -3.03
CA SER A 224 -12.19 39.67 -2.47
C SER A 224 -12.05 38.90 -1.17
N ASP A 225 -12.41 39.56 -0.06
CA ASP A 225 -12.56 38.91 1.26
C ASP A 225 -13.60 37.78 1.26
N ASP A 226 -14.53 37.79 0.28
CA ASP A 226 -15.57 36.77 0.10
C ASP A 226 -15.64 36.28 -1.35
N VAL A 227 -15.31 35.00 -1.57
CA VAL A 227 -15.38 34.33 -2.89
C VAL A 227 -16.81 34.30 -3.43
N TRP A 228 -17.84 34.30 -2.58
CA TRP A 228 -19.23 34.26 -3.01
C TRP A 228 -19.63 35.53 -3.77
N LEU A 229 -19.17 36.71 -3.33
CA LEU A 229 -19.40 37.96 -4.04
C LEU A 229 -18.75 37.95 -5.43
N ARG A 230 -17.55 37.38 -5.53
CA ARG A 230 -16.84 37.24 -6.81
C ARG A 230 -17.58 36.30 -7.76
N LEU A 231 -18.10 35.18 -7.27
CA LEU A 231 -18.92 34.26 -8.07
C LEU A 231 -20.20 34.95 -8.56
N CYS A 232 -20.89 35.72 -7.71
CA CYS A 232 -22.06 36.51 -8.11
C CYS A 232 -21.73 37.47 -9.26
N GLN A 233 -20.59 38.18 -9.18
CA GLN A 233 -20.12 39.05 -10.28
C GLN A 233 -19.89 38.26 -11.57
N GLY A 234 -19.30 37.06 -11.49
CA GLY A 234 -19.10 36.17 -12.65
C GLY A 234 -20.42 35.75 -13.30
N PHE A 235 -21.41 35.34 -12.50
CA PHE A 235 -22.75 35.03 -12.98
C PHE A 235 -23.47 36.24 -13.58
N GLU A 236 -23.26 37.44 -13.02
CA GLU A 236 -23.80 38.67 -13.61
C GLU A 236 -23.18 39.00 -14.98
N LEU A 237 -21.87 38.79 -15.14
CA LEU A 237 -21.19 38.95 -16.43
C LEU A 237 -21.75 37.94 -17.45
N LEU A 238 -21.92 36.68 -17.06
CA LEU A 238 -22.52 35.64 -17.90
C LEU A 238 -23.95 36.02 -18.32
N ARG A 239 -24.76 36.52 -17.38
CA ARG A 239 -26.12 36.99 -17.64
C ARG A 239 -26.15 38.18 -18.59
N LYS A 240 -25.25 39.16 -18.42
CA LYS A 240 -25.10 40.32 -19.33
C LYS A 240 -24.69 39.88 -20.74
N ALA A 241 -23.85 38.85 -20.84
CA ALA A 241 -23.45 38.24 -22.11
C ALA A 241 -24.57 37.41 -22.79
N LYS A 242 -25.69 37.18 -22.10
CA LYS A 242 -26.84 36.39 -22.57
C LYS A 242 -26.47 34.95 -22.96
N LEU A 243 -25.51 34.36 -22.26
CA LEU A 243 -25.10 32.97 -22.46
C LEU A 243 -25.78 32.06 -21.42
N PRO A 244 -26.36 30.92 -21.82
CA PRO A 244 -26.92 29.96 -20.87
C PRO A 244 -25.79 29.24 -20.10
N PRO A 245 -25.89 29.09 -18.77
CA PRO A 245 -24.94 28.30 -18.01
C PRO A 245 -25.07 26.80 -18.36
N ASN A 246 -23.97 26.06 -18.21
CA ASN A 246 -23.94 24.61 -18.39
C ASN A 246 -23.46 23.90 -17.10
N ALA A 247 -23.37 22.57 -17.12
CA ALA A 247 -22.92 21.80 -15.95
C ALA A 247 -21.52 22.20 -15.46
N THR A 248 -20.60 22.50 -16.38
CA THR A 248 -19.24 22.99 -16.06
C THR A 248 -19.28 24.33 -15.34
N THR A 249 -20.20 25.24 -15.68
CA THR A 249 -20.38 26.53 -14.98
C THR A 249 -20.63 26.33 -13.48
N PHE A 250 -21.53 25.42 -13.12
CA PHE A 250 -21.85 25.12 -11.72
C PHE A 250 -20.74 24.33 -11.03
N THR A 251 -20.11 23.39 -11.76
CA THR A 251 -18.99 22.60 -11.25
C THR A 251 -17.82 23.49 -10.84
N PHE A 252 -17.46 24.47 -11.67
CA PHE A 252 -16.35 25.40 -11.40
C PHE A 252 -16.68 26.44 -10.34
N ALA A 253 -17.93 26.89 -10.25
CA ALA A 253 -18.38 27.74 -9.14
C ALA A 253 -18.25 27.01 -7.79
N LEU A 254 -18.67 25.74 -7.72
CA LEU A 254 -18.50 24.89 -6.53
C LEU A 254 -17.03 24.61 -6.22
N PHE A 255 -16.19 24.41 -7.24
CA PHE A 255 -14.75 24.23 -7.07
C PHE A 255 -14.12 25.41 -6.32
N SER A 256 -14.45 26.65 -6.71
CA SER A 256 -13.98 27.85 -6.02
C SER A 256 -14.46 27.94 -4.57
N LEU A 257 -15.71 27.56 -4.28
CA LEU A 257 -16.21 27.52 -2.90
C LEU A 257 -15.45 26.51 -2.04
N TYR A 258 -15.25 25.30 -2.57
CA TYR A 258 -14.47 24.26 -1.91
C TYR A 258 -13.03 24.71 -1.65
N LYS A 259 -12.31 25.21 -2.67
CA LYS A 259 -10.92 25.65 -2.51
C LYS A 259 -10.76 26.81 -1.53
N SER A 260 -11.69 27.76 -1.53
CA SER A 260 -11.72 28.84 -0.54
C SER A 260 -11.89 28.29 0.89
N ASN A 261 -12.80 27.35 1.10
CA ASN A 261 -12.97 26.66 2.39
C ASN A 261 -11.68 25.93 2.82
N THR A 262 -11.00 25.25 1.90
CA THR A 262 -9.74 24.54 2.19
C THR A 262 -8.60 25.51 2.54
N ASN A 263 -8.47 26.60 1.79
CA ASN A 263 -7.47 27.64 2.07
C ASN A 263 -7.72 28.32 3.42
N ALA A 264 -8.98 28.59 3.76
CA ALA A 264 -9.35 29.12 5.05
C ALA A 264 -9.00 28.16 6.19
N LEU A 265 -9.31 26.87 6.05
CA LEU A 265 -8.97 25.82 7.02
C LEU A 265 -7.45 25.76 7.28
N ARG A 266 -6.63 25.78 6.21
CA ARG A 266 -5.15 25.84 6.32
C ARG A 266 -4.67 27.12 7.03
N GLY A 267 -5.36 28.23 6.80
CA GLY A 267 -5.10 29.52 7.44
C GLY A 267 -5.70 29.69 8.85
N GLY A 268 -6.27 28.63 9.44
CA GLY A 268 -6.89 28.68 10.78
C GLY A 268 -8.20 29.49 10.83
N LYS A 269 -8.80 29.83 9.68
CA LYS A 269 -10.08 30.54 9.57
C LYS A 269 -11.21 29.54 9.31
N SER A 270 -12.36 29.80 9.91
CA SER A 270 -13.58 29.02 9.71
C SER A 270 -14.52 29.77 8.77
N LEU A 271 -14.59 29.35 7.50
CA LEU A 271 -15.62 29.77 6.53
C LEU A 271 -16.61 28.61 6.32
N ASP A 272 -17.87 28.95 6.03
CA ASP A 272 -18.90 27.96 5.69
C ASP A 272 -19.71 28.38 4.47
N TYR A 273 -19.44 27.73 3.33
CA TYR A 273 -20.15 27.93 2.07
C TYR A 273 -21.16 26.82 1.74
N VAL A 274 -21.51 25.94 2.68
CA VAL A 274 -22.39 24.79 2.39
C VAL A 274 -23.77 25.21 1.90
N ASP A 275 -24.41 26.20 2.53
CA ASP A 275 -25.71 26.72 2.09
C ASP A 275 -25.67 27.23 0.63
N LYS A 276 -24.55 27.87 0.26
CA LYS A 276 -24.33 28.38 -1.10
C LYS A 276 -24.12 27.24 -2.08
N ALA A 277 -23.36 26.22 -1.69
CA ALA A 277 -23.11 25.05 -2.51
C ALA A 277 -24.39 24.24 -2.79
N LEU A 278 -25.22 24.01 -1.76
CA LEU A 278 -26.54 23.38 -1.91
C LEU A 278 -27.47 24.23 -2.78
N GLY A 279 -27.43 25.56 -2.61
CA GLY A 279 -28.17 26.50 -3.46
C GLY A 279 -27.80 26.38 -4.94
N LEU A 280 -26.50 26.26 -5.26
CA LEU A 280 -26.02 26.08 -6.64
C LEU A 280 -26.50 24.75 -7.25
N LEU A 281 -26.51 23.65 -6.47
CA LEU A 281 -27.07 22.37 -6.93
C LEU A 281 -28.58 22.50 -7.22
N CYS A 282 -29.33 23.12 -6.33
CA CYS A 282 -30.77 23.34 -6.51
C CYS A 282 -31.06 24.19 -7.75
N GLU A 283 -30.26 25.23 -8.00
CA GLU A 283 -30.39 26.09 -9.17
C GLU A 283 -30.06 25.34 -10.48
N ALA A 284 -28.98 24.53 -10.49
CA ALA A 284 -28.66 23.69 -11.64
C ALA A 284 -29.82 22.75 -12.00
N ARG A 285 -30.39 22.07 -10.99
CA ARG A 285 -31.58 21.21 -11.16
C ARG A 285 -32.79 22.00 -11.66
N ARG A 286 -33.02 23.21 -11.13
CA ARG A 286 -34.12 24.09 -11.56
C ARG A 286 -34.02 24.49 -13.03
N LEU A 287 -32.80 24.65 -13.54
CA LEU A 287 -32.52 24.95 -14.94
C LEU A 287 -32.54 23.72 -15.86
N GLY A 288 -32.85 22.54 -15.31
CA GLY A 288 -32.84 21.27 -16.07
C GLY A 288 -31.44 20.77 -16.40
N ILE A 289 -30.40 21.30 -15.74
CA ILE A 289 -29.02 20.87 -15.92
C ILE A 289 -28.78 19.66 -15.03
N GLN A 290 -28.39 18.55 -15.65
CA GLN A 290 -28.07 17.32 -14.95
C GLN A 290 -26.76 17.47 -14.15
N PRO A 291 -26.73 17.15 -12.85
CA PRO A 291 -25.52 17.16 -12.06
C PRO A 291 -24.50 16.12 -12.57
N THR A 292 -23.28 16.58 -12.86
CA THR A 292 -22.14 15.74 -13.21
C THR A 292 -21.45 15.18 -11.97
N LEU A 293 -20.51 14.25 -12.17
CA LEU A 293 -19.72 13.69 -11.08
C LEU A 293 -18.88 14.74 -10.37
N GLY A 294 -18.27 15.66 -11.11
CA GLY A 294 -17.47 16.76 -10.59
C GLY A 294 -18.30 17.76 -9.81
N LEU A 295 -19.56 17.99 -10.20
CA LEU A 295 -20.49 18.82 -9.43
C LEU A 295 -20.73 18.19 -8.05
N TYR A 296 -21.02 16.88 -8.00
CA TYR A 296 -21.17 16.16 -6.74
C TYR A 296 -19.88 16.08 -5.94
N ALA A 297 -18.73 15.89 -6.58
CA ALA A 297 -17.42 15.86 -5.93
C ALA A 297 -17.16 17.18 -5.17
N ASN A 298 -17.32 18.32 -5.85
CA ASN A 298 -17.07 19.63 -5.24
C ASN A 298 -18.10 19.97 -4.15
N LEU A 299 -19.35 19.55 -4.30
CA LEU A 299 -20.36 19.69 -3.24
C LEU A 299 -19.96 18.90 -1.99
N LEU A 300 -19.62 17.62 -2.15
CA LEU A 300 -19.21 16.75 -1.05
C LEU A 300 -17.94 17.27 -0.37
N ARG A 301 -16.94 17.75 -1.14
CA ARG A 301 -15.73 18.40 -0.62
C ARG A 301 -16.03 19.66 0.18
N THR A 302 -16.97 20.49 -0.29
CA THR A 302 -17.38 21.70 0.43
C THR A 302 -17.97 21.34 1.81
N VAL A 303 -18.89 20.37 1.85
CA VAL A 303 -19.52 19.90 3.10
C VAL A 303 -18.51 19.25 4.02
N LEU A 304 -17.62 18.41 3.49
CA LEU A 304 -16.55 17.76 4.24
C LEU A 304 -15.62 18.79 4.90
N THR A 305 -15.20 19.81 4.15
CA THR A 305 -14.27 20.83 4.65
C THR A 305 -14.91 21.69 5.73
N SER A 306 -16.16 22.14 5.54
CA SER A 306 -16.91 22.87 6.58
C SER A 306 -17.06 22.05 7.87
N ARG A 307 -17.24 20.73 7.73
CA ARG A 307 -17.33 19.82 8.88
C ARG A 307 -16.00 19.71 9.65
N LEU A 308 -14.88 19.56 8.93
CA LEU A 308 -13.55 19.47 9.55
C LEU A 308 -13.17 20.77 10.27
N ALA A 309 -13.59 21.93 9.73
CA ALA A 309 -13.33 23.24 10.31
C ALA A 309 -14.18 23.56 11.55
N GLN A 310 -15.13 22.69 11.93
CA GLN A 310 -16.09 22.90 13.03
C GLN A 310 -16.91 24.21 12.91
N SER A 311 -16.98 24.79 11.69
CA SER A 311 -17.44 26.15 11.41
C SER A 311 -18.95 26.40 11.53
N GLY A 312 -19.79 25.37 11.67
CA GLY A 312 -21.24 25.54 11.81
C GLY A 312 -22.07 24.33 11.39
N ARG A 313 -23.33 24.30 11.88
CA ARG A 313 -24.46 23.35 11.70
C ARG A 313 -24.08 21.97 11.17
N GLY A 314 -24.31 20.92 11.98
CA GLY A 314 -24.08 19.52 11.60
C GLY A 314 -24.87 19.09 10.37
N TYR A 315 -24.38 19.42 9.17
CA TYR A 315 -24.87 18.87 7.92
C TYR A 315 -24.59 17.39 7.93
N ARG A 316 -25.63 16.59 7.67
CA ARG A 316 -25.55 15.14 7.69
C ARG A 316 -24.89 14.66 6.39
N LEU A 317 -23.55 14.72 6.35
CA LEU A 317 -22.73 14.30 5.22
C LEU A 317 -23.11 12.90 4.70
N THR A 318 -23.41 11.99 5.63
CA THR A 318 -23.87 10.62 5.38
C THR A 318 -25.19 10.58 4.61
N GLU A 319 -26.16 11.44 4.94
CA GLU A 319 -27.45 11.52 4.23
C GLU A 319 -27.27 12.15 2.85
N LEU A 320 -26.49 13.23 2.75
CA LEU A 320 -26.18 13.85 1.47
C LEU A 320 -25.49 12.86 0.52
N LEU A 321 -24.52 12.09 1.01
CA LEU A 321 -23.88 11.06 0.20
C LEU A 321 -24.86 9.95 -0.20
N ALA A 322 -25.74 9.52 0.72
CA ALA A 322 -26.75 8.52 0.41
C ALA A 322 -27.70 8.98 -0.72
N ASP A 323 -28.12 10.25 -0.69
CA ASP A 323 -28.97 10.88 -1.71
C ASP A 323 -28.25 11.00 -3.05
N VAL A 324 -26.97 11.41 -3.03
CA VAL A 324 -26.13 11.48 -4.24
C VAL A 324 -25.98 10.09 -4.87
N LEU A 325 -25.71 9.07 -4.08
CA LEU A 325 -25.59 7.70 -4.59
C LEU A 325 -26.92 7.17 -5.13
N ALA A 326 -28.05 7.48 -4.48
CA ALA A 326 -29.37 7.09 -4.99
C ALA A 326 -29.70 7.78 -6.33
N ASP A 327 -29.36 9.06 -6.46
CA ASP A 327 -29.49 9.80 -7.72
C ASP A 327 -28.59 9.23 -8.82
N LEU A 328 -27.41 8.72 -8.49
CA LEU A 328 -26.53 8.06 -9.47
C LEU A 328 -27.07 6.68 -9.88
N GLU A 329 -27.47 5.86 -8.91
CA GLU A 329 -28.03 4.52 -9.13
C GLU A 329 -29.32 4.56 -9.99
N THR A 330 -30.17 5.57 -9.80
CA THR A 330 -31.42 5.73 -10.57
C THR A 330 -31.22 6.22 -12.00
N ARG A 331 -30.14 6.94 -12.29
CA ARG A 331 -29.88 7.57 -13.59
C ARG A 331 -29.26 6.65 -14.65
N CYS A 332 -29.42 5.33 -14.52
CA CYS A 332 -28.78 4.34 -15.39
C CYS A 332 -27.24 4.51 -15.43
N TRP A 333 -26.63 4.55 -14.25
CA TRP A 333 -25.17 4.49 -14.04
C TRP A 333 -24.46 3.41 -14.88
N GLU A 334 -25.21 2.40 -15.29
CA GLU A 334 -24.79 1.32 -16.18
C GLU A 334 -24.29 1.78 -17.56
N GLU A 335 -24.73 2.94 -18.06
CA GLU A 335 -24.40 3.44 -19.40
C GLU A 335 -23.20 4.40 -19.45
N ILE A 336 -22.65 4.81 -18.30
CA ILE A 336 -21.53 5.76 -18.26
C ILE A 336 -20.27 5.12 -18.84
N SER A 337 -19.74 5.74 -19.89
CA SER A 337 -18.52 5.33 -20.57
C SER A 337 -17.38 6.34 -20.33
N ARG A 338 -16.16 5.98 -20.74
CA ARG A 338 -15.02 6.91 -20.77
C ARG A 338 -15.35 8.20 -21.53
N ALA A 339 -16.20 8.15 -22.55
CA ALA A 339 -16.55 9.31 -23.37
C ALA A 339 -17.37 10.36 -22.60
N ASP A 340 -18.08 9.96 -21.55
CA ASP A 340 -18.99 10.83 -20.80
C ASP A 340 -18.29 11.61 -19.67
N ILE A 341 -17.07 11.22 -19.30
CA ILE A 341 -16.26 11.83 -18.21
C ILE A 341 -15.53 13.10 -18.66
N PHE A 342 -15.50 13.41 -19.95
CA PHE A 342 -14.69 14.52 -20.47
C PHE A 342 -15.31 15.92 -20.27
N ALA A 343 -16.34 16.07 -19.44
CA ALA A 343 -16.94 17.38 -19.18
C ALA A 343 -16.10 18.24 -18.21
N SER A 344 -15.40 17.62 -17.24
CA SER A 344 -14.59 18.30 -16.24
C SER A 344 -13.50 17.39 -15.66
N THR A 345 -12.31 17.91 -15.36
CA THR A 345 -11.26 17.16 -14.62
C THR A 345 -11.75 16.67 -13.24
N GLU A 346 -12.72 17.37 -12.66
CA GLU A 346 -13.33 17.05 -11.36
C GLU A 346 -14.24 15.81 -11.41
N ASP A 347 -14.59 15.31 -12.60
CA ASP A 347 -15.40 14.09 -12.70
C ASP A 347 -14.62 12.87 -12.14
N TYR A 348 -13.30 12.82 -12.32
CA TYR A 348 -12.43 11.79 -11.74
C TYR A 348 -12.33 11.86 -10.20
N ASP A 349 -12.47 13.06 -9.65
CA ASP A 349 -12.34 13.32 -8.22
C ASP A 349 -13.50 12.74 -7.39
N PHE A 350 -14.62 12.42 -8.03
CA PHE A 350 -15.85 12.03 -7.36
C PHE A 350 -15.67 10.78 -6.52
N VAL A 351 -15.11 9.71 -7.09
CA VAL A 351 -15.07 8.40 -6.45
C VAL A 351 -14.22 8.41 -5.18
N ASN A 352 -13.06 9.07 -5.24
CA ASN A 352 -12.19 9.27 -4.09
C ASN A 352 -12.82 10.17 -3.03
N THR A 353 -13.52 11.22 -3.44
CA THR A 353 -14.25 12.10 -2.54
C THR A 353 -15.39 11.36 -1.85
N ALA A 354 -16.19 10.59 -2.58
CA ALA A 354 -17.29 9.80 -2.06
C ALA A 354 -16.81 8.77 -1.02
N MET A 355 -15.73 8.03 -1.34
CA MET A 355 -15.12 7.08 -0.39
C MET A 355 -14.59 7.80 0.86
N THR A 356 -14.03 9.01 0.69
CA THR A 356 -13.61 9.85 1.82
C THR A 356 -14.79 10.24 2.71
N CYS A 357 -15.86 10.74 2.12
CA CYS A 357 -17.04 11.15 2.86
C CYS A 357 -17.69 9.97 3.58
N ALA A 358 -17.72 8.80 2.94
CA ALA A 358 -18.24 7.57 3.54
C ALA A 358 -17.40 7.13 4.76
N SER A 359 -16.07 7.28 4.71
CA SER A 359 -15.17 6.81 5.77
C SER A 359 -15.02 7.76 6.96
N VAL A 360 -15.56 8.97 6.93
CA VAL A 360 -15.36 9.95 8.03
C VAL A 360 -16.04 9.51 9.32
N ASP A 361 -17.24 8.92 9.23
CA ASP A 361 -18.01 8.39 10.36
C ASP A 361 -17.98 6.86 10.41
N SER A 362 -16.77 6.31 10.32
CA SER A 362 -16.53 4.86 10.15
C SER A 362 -17.15 3.96 11.25
N SER A 363 -17.54 4.50 12.41
CA SER A 363 -18.16 3.73 13.50
C SER A 363 -19.65 3.41 13.29
N SER A 364 -20.29 3.97 12.27
CA SER A 364 -21.73 3.78 12.01
C SER A 364 -21.98 2.67 10.99
N ALA A 365 -23.01 1.83 11.22
CA ALA A 365 -23.43 0.81 10.27
C ALA A 365 -23.84 1.40 8.90
N SER A 366 -24.38 2.62 8.90
CA SER A 366 -24.71 3.37 7.68
C SER A 366 -23.46 3.76 6.88
N SER A 367 -22.37 4.15 7.54
CA SER A 367 -21.08 4.42 6.88
C SER A 367 -20.54 3.18 6.17
N LEU A 368 -20.56 2.01 6.81
CA LEU A 368 -20.13 0.75 6.19
C LEU A 368 -20.96 0.39 4.93
N GLN A 369 -22.26 0.64 4.98
CA GLN A 369 -23.15 0.44 3.83
C GLN A 369 -22.81 1.42 2.70
N LEU A 370 -22.52 2.68 3.00
CA LEU A 370 -22.12 3.67 2.00
C LEU A 370 -20.76 3.33 1.38
N VAL A 371 -19.79 2.91 2.18
CA VAL A 371 -18.49 2.42 1.70
C VAL A 371 -18.67 1.27 0.72
N GLN A 372 -19.56 0.31 1.03
CA GLN A 372 -19.90 -0.77 0.11
C GLN A 372 -20.55 -0.25 -1.19
N ARG A 373 -21.54 0.66 -1.09
CA ARG A 373 -22.21 1.23 -2.27
C ARG A 373 -21.24 1.96 -3.19
N VAL A 374 -20.28 2.70 -2.65
CA VAL A 374 -19.24 3.38 -3.45
C VAL A 374 -18.29 2.37 -4.09
N TYR A 375 -17.93 1.29 -3.40
CA TYR A 375 -17.14 0.21 -3.98
C TYR A 375 -17.90 -0.50 -5.12
N ASP A 376 -19.16 -0.82 -4.90
CA ASP A 376 -20.04 -1.47 -5.88
C ASP A 376 -20.24 -0.56 -7.10
N LEU A 377 -20.33 0.77 -6.92
CA LEU A 377 -20.42 1.75 -8.01
C LEU A 377 -19.30 1.60 -9.05
N LEU A 378 -18.08 1.28 -8.61
CA LEU A 378 -16.93 1.00 -9.48
C LEU A 378 -16.96 -0.42 -10.07
N HIS A 379 -17.40 -1.39 -9.28
CA HIS A 379 -17.28 -2.83 -9.59
C HIS A 379 -18.61 -3.49 -10.00
N THR A 380 -19.63 -2.71 -10.38
CA THR A 380 -20.99 -3.24 -10.68
C THR A 380 -20.97 -4.35 -11.73
N ARG A 381 -22.04 -5.15 -11.76
CA ARG A 381 -22.27 -6.25 -12.73
C ARG A 381 -22.13 -5.87 -14.21
N CYS A 382 -22.29 -4.59 -14.58
CA CYS A 382 -22.29 -4.13 -15.97
C CYS A 382 -20.90 -3.72 -16.51
N GLY A 383 -19.84 -3.84 -15.71
CA GLY A 383 -18.47 -3.61 -16.15
C GLY A 383 -17.60 -2.90 -15.11
N ASP A 384 -16.30 -3.06 -15.27
CA ASP A 384 -15.28 -2.45 -14.42
C ASP A 384 -15.07 -0.97 -14.78
N ARG A 385 -15.38 -0.07 -13.84
CA ARG A 385 -15.29 1.39 -14.03
C ARG A 385 -14.06 2.01 -13.38
N ARG A 386 -12.98 1.25 -13.20
CA ARG A 386 -11.68 1.80 -12.74
C ARG A 386 -11.16 2.97 -13.57
N PHE A 387 -11.68 3.19 -14.79
CA PHE A 387 -11.41 4.39 -15.57
C PHE A 387 -11.87 5.72 -14.95
N LEU A 388 -12.68 5.68 -13.88
CA LEU A 388 -13.03 6.85 -13.07
C LEU A 388 -11.88 7.27 -12.13
N LEU A 389 -10.88 6.42 -11.91
CA LEU A 389 -9.70 6.74 -11.11
C LEU A 389 -8.67 7.37 -12.03
N ARG A 390 -8.20 8.56 -11.67
CA ARG A 390 -7.35 9.39 -12.55
C ARG A 390 -5.96 8.79 -12.77
N ASN A 391 -5.37 8.24 -11.72
CA ASN A 391 -3.99 7.75 -11.68
C ASN A 391 -3.85 6.61 -10.65
N SER A 392 -2.70 5.92 -10.68
CA SER A 392 -2.40 4.78 -9.81
C SER A 392 -2.40 5.15 -8.31
N LEU A 393 -1.99 6.37 -7.97
CA LEU A 393 -1.96 6.85 -6.58
C LEU A 393 -3.38 7.00 -6.03
N GLU A 394 -4.28 7.60 -6.81
CA GLU A 394 -5.69 7.74 -6.50
C GLU A 394 -6.39 6.39 -6.40
N GLU A 395 -6.06 5.45 -7.27
CA GLU A 395 -6.56 4.07 -7.19
C GLU A 395 -6.13 3.40 -5.89
N ARG A 396 -4.83 3.48 -5.54
CA ARG A 396 -4.32 2.90 -4.29
C ARG A 396 -5.00 3.52 -3.08
N ASN A 397 -5.11 4.85 -3.04
CA ASN A 397 -5.76 5.57 -1.94
C ASN A 397 -7.23 5.19 -1.77
N PHE A 398 -7.94 4.96 -2.89
CA PHE A 398 -9.32 4.49 -2.88
C PHE A 398 -9.42 3.12 -2.21
N TYR A 399 -8.67 2.13 -2.71
CA TYR A 399 -8.74 0.76 -2.21
C TYR A 399 -8.21 0.63 -0.78
N SER A 400 -7.10 1.29 -0.46
CA SER A 400 -6.57 1.32 0.91
C SER A 400 -7.64 1.79 1.90
N ARG A 401 -8.37 2.87 1.57
CA ARG A 401 -9.40 3.41 2.44
C ARG A 401 -10.61 2.48 2.59
N TYR A 402 -11.06 1.92 1.47
CA TYR A 402 -12.13 0.91 1.48
C TYR A 402 -11.76 -0.26 2.41
N LEU A 403 -10.57 -0.83 2.22
CA LEU A 403 -10.08 -1.96 3.00
C LEU A 403 -9.90 -1.58 4.48
N LEU A 404 -9.29 -0.43 4.78
CA LEU A 404 -9.08 0.01 6.16
C LEU A 404 -10.41 0.17 6.91
N THR A 405 -11.42 0.80 6.28
CA THR A 405 -12.74 0.95 6.90
C THR A 405 -13.42 -0.40 7.11
N LYS A 406 -13.36 -1.32 6.14
CA LYS A 406 -13.90 -2.68 6.27
C LYS A 406 -13.19 -3.50 7.34
N LEU A 407 -11.87 -3.43 7.44
CA LEU A 407 -11.08 -4.21 8.40
C LEU A 407 -11.23 -3.70 9.84
N LEU A 408 -11.25 -2.37 10.03
CA LEU A 408 -11.33 -1.76 11.36
C LEU A 408 -12.76 -1.75 11.93
N HIS A 409 -13.75 -1.50 11.08
CA HIS A 409 -15.13 -1.25 11.54
C HIS A 409 -16.14 -2.27 11.02
N GLY A 410 -15.81 -3.00 9.96
CA GLY A 410 -16.67 -4.06 9.44
C GLY A 410 -16.79 -5.21 10.44
N GLY A 411 -18.01 -5.72 10.61
CA GLY A 411 -18.20 -7.12 10.98
C GLY A 411 -17.83 -7.99 9.78
N GLY A 412 -17.22 -9.15 10.01
CA GLY A 412 -16.91 -10.07 8.93
C GLY A 412 -16.30 -11.36 9.43
N GLU A 413 -16.79 -12.47 8.88
CA GLU A 413 -16.19 -13.78 9.08
C GLU A 413 -14.81 -13.85 8.39
N VAL A 414 -14.00 -14.84 8.78
CA VAL A 414 -12.66 -15.02 8.20
C VAL A 414 -12.74 -15.26 6.68
N ASN A 415 -13.84 -15.82 6.18
CA ASN A 415 -14.08 -15.99 4.75
C ASN A 415 -14.05 -14.65 4.00
N GLU A 416 -14.71 -13.63 4.55
CA GLU A 416 -14.71 -12.29 3.96
C GLU A 416 -13.32 -11.66 4.02
N LEU A 417 -12.58 -11.86 5.13
CA LEU A 417 -11.20 -11.36 5.25
C LEU A 417 -10.27 -11.99 4.21
N ARG A 418 -10.38 -13.30 4.01
CA ARG A 418 -9.64 -14.04 2.97
C ARG A 418 -9.98 -13.51 1.58
N ASP A 419 -11.26 -13.33 1.31
CA ASP A 419 -11.70 -12.89 0.00
C ASP A 419 -11.23 -11.44 -0.24
N LEU A 420 -11.31 -10.55 0.75
CA LEU A 420 -10.73 -9.20 0.67
C LEU A 420 -9.23 -9.23 0.36
N TYR A 421 -8.48 -10.08 1.06
CA TYR A 421 -7.04 -10.25 0.80
C TYR A 421 -6.78 -10.73 -0.63
N ARG A 422 -7.44 -11.79 -1.08
CA ARG A 422 -7.25 -12.39 -2.41
C ARG A 422 -7.62 -11.44 -3.55
N HIS A 423 -8.70 -10.66 -3.41
CA HIS A 423 -9.12 -9.71 -4.45
C HIS A 423 -8.21 -8.47 -4.52
N HIS A 424 -7.56 -8.07 -3.42
CA HIS A 424 -6.79 -6.82 -3.33
C HIS A 424 -5.33 -7.01 -2.93
N ARG A 425 -4.71 -8.17 -3.23
CA ARG A 425 -3.33 -8.52 -2.80
C ARG A 425 -2.31 -7.41 -3.04
N GLN A 426 -2.35 -6.81 -4.23
CA GLN A 426 -1.42 -5.74 -4.61
C GLN A 426 -1.49 -4.53 -3.67
N ILE A 427 -2.68 -4.17 -3.21
CA ILE A 427 -2.89 -3.04 -2.29
C ILE A 427 -2.36 -3.37 -0.89
N PHE A 428 -2.59 -4.61 -0.41
CA PHE A 428 -2.03 -5.07 0.86
C PHE A 428 -0.50 -4.99 0.89
N HIS A 429 0.18 -5.35 -0.20
CA HIS A 429 1.64 -5.24 -0.26
C HIS A 429 2.13 -3.78 -0.39
N ALA A 430 1.33 -2.90 -0.97
CA ALA A 430 1.69 -1.49 -1.13
C ALA A 430 1.41 -0.64 0.11
N ASP A 431 0.43 -1.02 0.95
CA ASP A 431 -0.01 -0.28 2.13
C ASP A 431 0.11 -1.10 3.42
N GLN A 432 1.13 -0.74 4.22
CA GLN A 432 1.41 -1.42 5.50
C GLN A 432 0.30 -1.24 6.53
N GLY A 433 -0.45 -0.14 6.50
CA GLY A 433 -1.53 0.13 7.45
C GLY A 433 -2.68 -0.85 7.26
N VAL A 434 -3.05 -1.09 6.01
CA VAL A 434 -4.07 -2.08 5.62
C VAL A 434 -3.64 -3.49 5.99
N TYR A 435 -2.37 -3.83 5.73
CA TYR A 435 -1.79 -5.12 6.10
C TYR A 435 -1.82 -5.37 7.61
N LYS A 436 -1.39 -4.39 8.42
CA LYS A 436 -1.44 -4.47 9.89
C LYS A 436 -2.87 -4.62 10.42
N ALA A 437 -3.85 -3.97 9.81
CA ALA A 437 -5.25 -4.10 10.20
C ALA A 437 -5.78 -5.52 9.96
N LEU A 438 -5.43 -6.15 8.84
CA LEU A 438 -5.78 -7.53 8.55
C LEU A 438 -5.12 -8.50 9.53
N ILE A 439 -3.81 -8.37 9.79
CA ILE A 439 -3.11 -9.23 10.76
C ILE A 439 -3.79 -9.17 12.13
N ARG A 440 -4.12 -7.97 12.63
CA ARG A 440 -4.78 -7.81 13.93
C ARG A 440 -6.11 -8.59 14.00
N ARG A 441 -6.89 -8.57 12.92
CA ARG A 441 -8.16 -9.32 12.82
C ARG A 441 -7.94 -10.83 12.75
N LEU A 442 -6.93 -11.28 12.01
CA LEU A 442 -6.61 -12.72 11.93
C LEU A 442 -6.08 -13.24 13.26
N LYS A 443 -5.19 -12.49 13.93
CA LYS A 443 -4.65 -12.84 15.26
C LYS A 443 -5.71 -12.87 16.34
N SER A 444 -6.72 -11.98 16.29
CA SER A 444 -7.81 -12.05 17.27
C SER A 444 -8.65 -13.32 17.11
N VAL A 445 -8.78 -13.84 15.87
CA VAL A 445 -9.44 -15.13 15.61
C VAL A 445 -8.58 -16.29 16.10
N THR A 446 -7.27 -16.30 15.82
CA THR A 446 -6.39 -17.38 16.28
C THR A 446 -6.26 -17.39 17.80
N ALA A 447 -6.17 -16.23 18.46
CA ALA A 447 -6.10 -16.12 19.92
C ALA A 447 -7.35 -16.71 20.61
N ARG A 448 -8.55 -16.49 20.04
CA ARG A 448 -9.80 -17.10 20.55
C ARG A 448 -9.79 -18.62 20.46
N TRP A 449 -9.19 -19.16 19.39
CA TRP A 449 -9.00 -20.61 19.25
C TRP A 449 -7.96 -21.13 20.24
N GLU A 450 -6.82 -20.46 20.38
CA GLU A 450 -5.76 -20.81 21.34
C GLU A 450 -6.27 -20.85 22.78
N GLU A 451 -7.04 -19.84 23.21
CA GLU A 451 -7.67 -19.81 24.53
C GLU A 451 -8.65 -20.97 24.72
N THR A 452 -9.43 -21.29 23.69
CA THR A 452 -10.36 -22.43 23.74
C THR A 452 -9.61 -23.76 23.79
N PHE A 453 -8.54 -23.89 23.02
CA PHE A 453 -7.69 -25.08 22.97
C PHE A 453 -6.98 -25.32 24.30
N GLU A 454 -6.40 -24.29 24.93
CA GLU A 454 -5.75 -24.39 26.24
C GLU A 454 -6.74 -24.73 27.36
N ARG A 455 -7.97 -24.19 27.33
CA ARG A 455 -9.04 -24.61 28.25
C ARG A 455 -9.36 -26.10 28.13
N LEU A 456 -9.45 -26.61 26.88
CA LEU A 456 -9.68 -28.04 26.63
C LEU A 456 -8.52 -28.92 27.09
N LYS A 457 -7.27 -28.45 26.92
CA LYS A 457 -6.06 -29.16 27.35
C LYS A 457 -5.94 -29.28 28.87
N GLN A 458 -6.33 -28.25 29.62
CA GLN A 458 -6.25 -28.24 31.09
C GLN A 458 -7.34 -29.05 31.79
N GLY A 459 -8.19 -29.78 31.03
CA GLY A 459 -9.36 -30.48 31.59
C GLY A 459 -10.43 -29.52 32.11
N GLY A 460 -10.43 -28.28 31.64
CA GLY A 460 -11.35 -27.22 32.02
C GLY A 460 -12.75 -27.53 31.53
N ALA A 461 -13.56 -27.99 32.49
CA ALA A 461 -14.97 -28.37 32.40
C ALA A 461 -15.24 -29.70 31.68
N GLU A 462 -16.16 -30.47 32.25
CA GLU A 462 -16.93 -31.47 31.52
C GLU A 462 -17.25 -30.92 30.11
N ALA A 463 -17.17 -31.76 29.08
CA ALA A 463 -17.47 -31.45 27.68
C ALA A 463 -18.94 -30.97 27.41
N LYS A 464 -19.56 -30.26 28.36
CA LYS A 464 -20.94 -29.77 28.38
C LYS A 464 -21.06 -28.25 28.16
N GLU A 465 -20.00 -27.45 28.24
CA GLU A 465 -20.12 -25.98 28.12
C GLU A 465 -19.87 -25.41 26.71
N VAL A 466 -19.12 -26.10 25.85
CA VAL A 466 -18.93 -25.66 24.46
C VAL A 466 -19.70 -26.60 23.54
N ASP A 467 -20.76 -26.07 22.94
CA ASP A 467 -21.53 -26.78 21.94
C ASP A 467 -20.64 -27.22 20.76
N ARG A 468 -20.91 -28.42 20.23
CA ARG A 468 -20.10 -29.04 19.17
C ARG A 468 -20.02 -28.14 17.94
N GLU A 469 -21.13 -27.52 17.57
CA GLU A 469 -21.21 -26.61 16.42
C GLU A 469 -20.32 -25.37 16.61
N THR A 470 -20.26 -24.85 17.84
CA THR A 470 -19.42 -23.69 18.17
C THR A 470 -17.93 -24.04 18.09
N LEU A 471 -17.55 -25.24 18.54
CA LEU A 471 -16.17 -25.72 18.48
C LEU A 471 -15.71 -25.96 17.03
N GLU A 472 -16.57 -26.57 16.20
CA GLU A 472 -16.31 -26.76 14.76
C GLU A 472 -16.19 -25.40 14.03
N ALA A 473 -17.03 -24.43 14.38
CA ALA A 473 -16.94 -23.08 13.81
C ALA A 473 -15.65 -22.34 14.19
N PHE A 474 -15.19 -22.45 15.44
CA PHE A 474 -13.92 -21.85 15.88
C PHE A 474 -12.71 -22.51 15.23
N GLU A 475 -12.67 -23.84 15.14
CA GLU A 475 -11.60 -24.55 14.45
C GLU A 475 -11.56 -24.18 12.96
N ALA A 476 -12.70 -24.17 12.27
CA ALA A 476 -12.79 -23.79 10.86
C ALA A 476 -12.32 -22.34 10.62
N SER A 477 -12.73 -21.42 11.49
CA SER A 477 -12.32 -20.01 11.42
C SER A 477 -10.82 -19.83 11.66
N ALA A 478 -10.27 -20.52 12.67
CA ALA A 478 -8.85 -20.48 12.97
C ALA A 478 -8.00 -21.12 11.86
N SER A 479 -8.46 -22.25 11.32
CA SER A 479 -7.84 -22.92 10.17
C SER A 479 -7.69 -21.97 9.00
N LEU A 480 -8.75 -21.22 8.69
CA LEU A 480 -8.74 -20.26 7.60
C LEU A 480 -7.86 -19.04 7.91
N ALA A 481 -7.83 -18.59 9.17
CA ALA A 481 -6.98 -17.47 9.57
C ALA A 481 -5.49 -17.81 9.42
N TYR A 482 -5.09 -19.02 9.84
CA TYR A 482 -3.72 -19.51 9.62
C TYR A 482 -3.39 -19.73 8.14
N GLU A 483 -4.36 -20.17 7.33
CA GLU A 483 -4.17 -20.27 5.87
C GLU A 483 -3.86 -18.90 5.26
N VAL A 484 -4.63 -17.86 5.61
CA VAL A 484 -4.42 -16.49 5.11
C VAL A 484 -3.08 -15.92 5.60
N LEU A 485 -2.72 -16.12 6.87
CA LEU A 485 -1.41 -15.69 7.39
C LEU A 485 -0.25 -16.39 6.65
N GLY A 486 -0.40 -17.67 6.32
CA GLY A 486 0.56 -18.41 5.51
C GLY A 486 0.66 -17.86 4.07
N GLU A 487 -0.47 -17.58 3.42
CA GLU A 487 -0.52 -16.94 2.09
C GLU A 487 0.17 -15.58 2.10
N MET A 488 -0.07 -14.78 3.13
CA MET A 488 0.53 -13.46 3.34
C MET A 488 2.06 -13.52 3.40
N ILE A 489 2.62 -14.47 4.14
CA ILE A 489 4.08 -14.69 4.20
C ILE A 489 4.61 -15.20 2.86
N PHE A 490 3.89 -16.14 2.22
CA PHE A 490 4.26 -16.65 0.91
C PHE A 490 4.32 -15.55 -0.16
N ASP A 491 3.29 -14.70 -0.24
CA ASP A 491 3.22 -13.63 -1.24
C ASP A 491 4.31 -12.58 -1.01
N PHE A 492 4.65 -12.27 0.26
CA PHE A 492 5.81 -11.43 0.58
C PHE A 492 7.11 -12.00 0.00
N VAL A 493 7.36 -13.29 0.21
CA VAL A 493 8.57 -13.95 -0.31
C VAL A 493 8.57 -13.95 -1.84
N ALA A 494 7.42 -14.20 -2.47
CA ALA A 494 7.30 -14.23 -3.93
C ALA A 494 7.58 -12.88 -4.60
N ILE A 495 7.26 -11.76 -3.94
CA ILE A 495 7.46 -10.41 -4.47
C ILE A 495 8.85 -9.85 -4.10
N THR A 496 9.50 -10.40 -3.08
CA THR A 496 10.78 -9.91 -2.57
C THR A 496 11.93 -10.29 -3.50
N THR A 497 12.53 -9.29 -4.15
CA THR A 497 13.72 -9.47 -5.00
C THR A 497 15.04 -9.40 -4.22
N LYS A 498 15.07 -8.59 -3.16
CA LYS A 498 16.18 -8.45 -2.21
C LYS A 498 15.67 -8.44 -0.78
N LEU A 499 16.18 -9.34 0.04
CA LEU A 499 15.80 -9.42 1.44
C LEU A 499 16.31 -8.17 2.22
N PRO A 500 15.44 -7.46 2.96
CA PRO A 500 15.87 -6.30 3.74
C PRO A 500 16.75 -6.71 4.93
N ARG A 501 17.51 -5.75 5.50
CA ARG A 501 18.40 -6.00 6.66
C ARG A 501 17.65 -6.46 7.93
N ARG A 502 16.38 -6.09 8.04
CA ARG A 502 15.43 -6.56 9.06
C ARG A 502 14.10 -6.80 8.37
N LEU A 503 13.36 -7.82 8.80
CA LEU A 503 12.04 -8.06 8.24
C LEU A 503 11.09 -6.90 8.54
N PRO A 504 10.18 -6.56 7.62
CA PRO A 504 9.13 -5.60 7.91
C PRO A 504 8.30 -6.06 9.10
N VAL A 505 7.95 -5.13 10.00
CA VAL A 505 7.22 -5.42 11.24
C VAL A 505 5.97 -6.27 10.99
N HIS A 506 5.21 -5.97 9.94
CA HIS A 506 3.99 -6.72 9.60
C HIS A 506 4.27 -8.18 9.16
N ILE A 507 5.42 -8.48 8.55
CA ILE A 507 5.82 -9.86 8.22
C ILE A 507 6.27 -10.58 9.49
N SER A 508 7.07 -9.89 10.33
CA SER A 508 7.46 -10.39 11.64
C SER A 508 6.23 -10.75 12.48
N ASP A 509 5.25 -9.86 12.58
CA ASP A 509 3.99 -10.06 13.30
C ASP A 509 3.18 -11.26 12.78
N SER A 510 3.22 -11.49 11.47
CA SER A 510 2.57 -12.64 10.82
C SER A 510 3.27 -13.95 11.16
N LEU A 511 4.61 -13.96 11.16
CA LEU A 511 5.41 -15.12 11.58
C LEU A 511 5.19 -15.45 13.05
N MET A 512 5.10 -14.42 13.90
CA MET A 512 4.93 -14.60 15.34
C MET A 512 3.59 -15.26 15.71
N ALA A 513 2.58 -15.22 14.84
CA ALA A 513 1.34 -15.99 15.02
C ALA A 513 1.58 -17.52 15.04
N PHE A 514 2.67 -18.01 14.43
CA PHE A 514 3.06 -19.42 14.44
C PHE A 514 4.09 -19.75 15.53
N SER A 515 4.60 -18.73 16.23
CA SER A 515 5.72 -18.91 17.16
C SER A 515 5.32 -19.54 18.49
N PHE A 516 4.09 -19.37 18.98
CA PHE A 516 3.70 -19.82 20.33
C PHE A 516 3.08 -21.22 20.39
N VAL A 517 2.91 -21.88 19.24
CA VAL A 517 2.10 -23.09 19.14
C VAL A 517 2.98 -24.33 19.03
N ASP A 518 2.95 -25.20 20.05
CA ASP A 518 3.58 -26.52 20.01
C ASP A 518 2.88 -27.38 18.94
N PRO A 519 3.55 -27.75 17.84
CA PRO A 519 2.96 -28.51 16.76
C PRO A 519 2.50 -29.92 17.18
N TRP A 520 3.00 -30.42 18.32
CA TRP A 520 2.80 -31.78 18.80
C TRP A 520 1.72 -31.91 19.89
N CYS A 521 1.12 -30.80 20.32
CA CYS A 521 0.07 -30.82 21.33
C CYS A 521 -1.27 -31.25 20.72
N GLU A 522 -1.84 -32.34 21.24
CA GLU A 522 -3.12 -32.90 20.80
C GLU A 522 -4.12 -33.00 21.97
N VAL A 523 -5.39 -32.69 21.71
CA VAL A 523 -6.49 -32.90 22.66
C VAL A 523 -7.47 -33.92 22.07
N ARG A 524 -7.66 -35.04 22.77
CA ARG A 524 -8.66 -36.06 22.42
C ARG A 524 -9.93 -35.86 23.24
N LEU A 525 -11.05 -35.61 22.57
CA LEU A 525 -12.37 -35.56 23.19
C LEU A 525 -12.86 -36.99 23.49
N SER A 526 -13.70 -37.14 24.53
CA SER A 526 -14.19 -38.46 25.02
C SER A 526 -14.67 -39.41 23.91
N PRO A 527 -14.46 -40.74 24.07
CA PRO A 527 -14.57 -41.77 23.02
C PRO A 527 -15.96 -41.99 22.41
N LEU A 528 -17.00 -41.29 22.89
CA LEU A 528 -18.33 -41.25 22.27
C LEU A 528 -18.36 -40.45 20.95
N HIS A 529 -17.32 -39.66 20.69
CA HIS A 529 -17.22 -38.79 19.52
C HIS A 529 -16.07 -39.30 18.65
N SER A 530 -16.37 -40.01 17.57
CA SER A 530 -15.40 -40.51 16.58
C SER A 530 -14.74 -39.36 15.79
N ARG A 531 -14.03 -38.47 16.48
CA ARG A 531 -13.36 -37.29 15.91
C ARG A 531 -11.84 -37.45 15.99
N PRO A 532 -11.08 -37.00 14.97
CA PRO A 532 -9.62 -36.87 15.07
C PRO A 532 -9.23 -35.92 16.22
N ALA A 533 -8.01 -36.10 16.74
CA ALA A 533 -7.50 -35.25 17.81
C ALA A 533 -7.45 -33.78 17.37
N LEU A 534 -7.92 -32.89 18.24
CA LEU A 534 -7.83 -31.46 18.02
C LEU A 534 -6.39 -30.99 18.21
N ARG A 535 -5.97 -30.02 17.42
CA ARG A 535 -4.62 -29.45 17.45
C ARG A 535 -4.70 -27.93 17.50
N ALA A 536 -3.66 -27.32 18.05
CA ALA A 536 -3.59 -25.88 18.19
C ALA A 536 -3.51 -25.15 16.83
N ILE A 537 -2.87 -25.74 15.82
CA ILE A 537 -2.98 -25.29 14.41
C ILE A 537 -3.71 -26.38 13.60
N PRO A 538 -4.83 -26.06 12.95
CA PRO A 538 -5.54 -27.00 12.07
C PRO A 538 -4.75 -27.36 10.80
N GLU A 539 -5.14 -28.46 10.14
CA GLU A 539 -4.40 -29.07 9.03
C GLU A 539 -4.14 -28.14 7.83
N ALA A 540 -5.15 -27.37 7.40
CA ALA A 540 -4.98 -26.46 6.26
C ALA A 540 -4.03 -25.30 6.59
N GLY A 541 -4.12 -24.75 7.80
CA GLY A 541 -3.18 -23.74 8.31
C GLY A 541 -1.76 -24.26 8.38
N SER A 542 -1.58 -25.49 8.87
CA SER A 542 -0.29 -26.20 8.90
C SER A 542 0.34 -26.36 7.51
N ARG A 543 -0.43 -26.78 6.51
CA ARG A 543 0.06 -26.88 5.13
C ARG A 543 0.44 -25.53 4.53
N ALA A 544 -0.31 -24.47 4.83
CA ALA A 544 0.04 -23.12 4.40
C ALA A 544 1.33 -22.63 5.06
N ALA A 545 1.49 -22.87 6.36
CA ALA A 545 2.70 -22.53 7.12
C ALA A 545 3.94 -23.25 6.57
N HIS A 546 3.87 -24.56 6.33
CA HIS A 546 4.98 -25.33 5.77
C HIS A 546 5.37 -24.81 4.38
N ARG A 547 4.39 -24.52 3.50
CA ARG A 547 4.66 -23.95 2.18
C ARG A 547 5.37 -22.59 2.29
N ALA A 548 4.88 -21.71 3.16
CA ALA A 548 5.50 -20.41 3.39
C ALA A 548 6.95 -20.54 3.88
N ALA A 549 7.22 -21.43 4.85
CA ALA A 549 8.56 -21.68 5.37
C ALA A 549 9.51 -22.25 4.31
N ALA A 550 9.04 -23.18 3.46
CA ALA A 550 9.84 -23.76 2.38
C ALA A 550 10.26 -22.71 1.34
N VAL A 551 9.35 -21.81 0.92
CA VAL A 551 9.70 -20.75 -0.03
C VAL A 551 10.61 -19.70 0.64
N PHE A 552 10.39 -19.39 1.91
CA PHE A 552 11.25 -18.48 2.66
C PHE A 552 12.70 -18.99 2.73
N MET A 553 12.87 -20.30 2.93
CA MET A 553 14.16 -20.97 2.93
C MET A 553 14.87 -20.84 1.57
N GLU A 554 14.15 -21.05 0.46
CA GLU A 554 14.70 -20.85 -0.88
C GLU A 554 15.12 -19.40 -1.15
N LEU A 555 14.38 -18.41 -0.61
CA LEU A 555 14.78 -17.01 -0.69
C LEU A 555 16.09 -16.74 0.07
N LEU A 556 16.24 -17.30 1.28
CA LEU A 556 17.49 -17.18 2.04
C LEU A 556 18.69 -17.81 1.30
N ARG A 557 18.51 -18.99 0.69
CA ARG A 557 19.54 -19.63 -0.13
C ARG A 557 19.95 -18.76 -1.33
N CYS A 558 18.98 -18.17 -2.02
CA CYS A 558 19.24 -17.28 -3.14
C CYS A 558 20.05 -16.04 -2.72
N GLU A 559 19.74 -15.47 -1.54
CA GLU A 559 20.50 -14.34 -0.99
C GLU A 559 21.91 -14.71 -0.58
N GLU A 560 22.09 -15.84 0.09
CA GLU A 560 23.40 -16.36 0.48
C GLU A 560 24.30 -16.56 -0.75
N ALA A 561 23.78 -17.21 -1.79
CA ALA A 561 24.48 -17.42 -3.05
C ALA A 561 24.86 -16.09 -3.73
N ARG A 562 23.96 -15.10 -3.67
CA ARG A 562 24.19 -13.76 -4.25
C ARG A 562 25.30 -13.01 -3.51
N ILE A 563 25.29 -13.03 -2.19
CA ILE A 563 26.29 -12.35 -1.35
C ILE A 563 27.66 -13.01 -1.48
N ALA A 564 27.71 -14.35 -1.56
CA ALA A 564 28.92 -15.11 -1.84
C ALA A 564 29.55 -14.75 -3.19
N ALA A 565 28.75 -14.35 -4.19
CA ALA A 565 29.22 -13.95 -5.51
C ALA A 565 29.75 -12.50 -5.58
N THR A 566 29.24 -11.58 -4.73
CA THR A 566 29.57 -10.14 -4.83
C THR A 566 30.62 -9.63 -3.85
N THR A 567 30.85 -10.30 -2.71
CA THR A 567 31.71 -9.80 -1.62
C THR A 567 32.24 -10.93 -0.74
N SER A 568 33.45 -10.81 -0.19
CA SER A 568 33.98 -11.74 0.84
C SER A 568 33.39 -11.51 2.25
N THR A 569 32.16 -10.98 2.34
CA THR A 569 31.49 -10.65 3.61
C THR A 569 30.50 -11.73 4.01
N ILE A 570 30.41 -11.97 5.32
CA ILE A 570 29.56 -12.98 5.96
C ILE A 570 28.09 -12.63 5.75
N PHE A 571 27.29 -13.60 5.32
CA PHE A 571 25.84 -13.52 5.30
C PHE A 571 25.31 -13.41 6.73
N ILE A 572 24.57 -12.33 7.03
CA ILE A 572 23.81 -12.20 8.28
C ILE A 572 22.34 -12.31 7.89
N ALA A 573 21.70 -13.42 8.28
CA ALA A 573 20.27 -13.58 8.10
C ALA A 573 19.53 -12.43 8.81
N PRO A 574 18.55 -11.77 8.17
CA PRO A 574 17.82 -10.66 8.78
C PRO A 574 16.77 -11.10 9.81
N LEU A 575 16.81 -12.38 10.20
CA LEU A 575 15.91 -13.01 11.15
C LEU A 575 16.42 -12.79 12.57
N SER A 576 15.52 -12.38 13.45
CA SER A 576 15.66 -12.53 14.90
C SER A 576 15.59 -14.01 15.30
N THR A 577 16.07 -14.34 16.50
CA THR A 577 15.98 -15.69 17.06
C THR A 577 14.52 -16.18 17.15
N ALA A 578 13.58 -15.28 17.43
CA ALA A 578 12.15 -15.59 17.49
C ALA A 578 11.57 -15.92 16.10
N GLU A 579 11.88 -15.13 15.08
CA GLU A 579 11.43 -15.36 13.70
C GLU A 579 12.02 -16.65 13.12
N LEU A 580 13.30 -16.93 13.40
CA LEU A 580 13.92 -18.21 13.01
C LEU A 580 13.21 -19.39 13.67
N THR A 581 12.87 -19.29 14.95
CA THR A 581 12.16 -20.34 15.68
C THR A 581 10.74 -20.53 15.12
N ALA A 582 10.05 -19.45 14.79
CA ALA A 582 8.74 -19.50 14.14
C ALA A 582 8.81 -20.22 12.78
N LEU A 583 9.78 -19.87 11.93
CA LEU A 583 9.96 -20.51 10.61
C LEU A 583 10.28 -22.01 10.72
N VAL A 584 11.10 -22.40 11.69
CA VAL A 584 11.41 -23.81 11.96
C VAL A 584 10.16 -24.56 12.43
N ARG A 585 9.38 -24.00 13.37
CA ARG A 585 8.08 -24.58 13.79
C ARG A 585 7.12 -24.71 12.62
N MET A 586 7.02 -23.68 11.77
CA MET A 586 6.22 -23.68 10.56
C MET A 586 6.60 -24.82 9.60
N ALA A 587 7.91 -25.05 9.41
CA ALA A 587 8.43 -26.12 8.56
C ALA A 587 8.11 -27.52 9.12
N LEU A 588 8.08 -27.68 10.44
CA LEU A 588 7.87 -28.95 11.14
C LEU A 588 6.40 -29.35 11.32
N HIS A 589 5.41 -28.48 11.11
CA HIS A 589 4.01 -28.86 11.33
C HIS A 589 3.57 -30.17 10.62
N PRO A 590 3.96 -30.46 9.36
CA PRO A 590 3.57 -31.70 8.69
C PRO A 590 4.02 -32.97 9.44
N THR A 591 5.19 -32.93 10.10
CA THR A 591 5.71 -34.10 10.82
C THR A 591 4.78 -34.48 11.96
N ALA A 592 4.26 -33.49 12.68
CA ALA A 592 3.34 -33.74 13.77
C ALA A 592 2.02 -34.34 13.25
N PHE A 593 1.49 -33.89 12.11
CA PHE A 593 0.22 -34.39 11.55
C PHE A 593 0.31 -35.85 11.12
N ASN A 594 1.44 -36.22 10.50
CA ASN A 594 1.61 -37.55 9.96
C ASN A 594 1.86 -38.62 11.04
N THR A 595 2.44 -38.27 12.19
CA THR A 595 2.76 -39.21 13.30
C THR A 595 1.61 -39.48 14.29
N GLY A 596 0.52 -38.72 14.25
CA GLY A 596 -0.49 -38.67 15.32
C GLY A 596 -1.59 -39.76 15.32
N THR A 597 -1.49 -40.80 14.50
CA THR A 597 -2.50 -41.87 14.44
C THR A 597 -1.84 -43.24 14.54
N ASP A 598 -2.44 -44.18 15.29
CA ASP A 598 -1.97 -45.54 15.59
C ASP A 598 -1.86 -46.45 14.33
N GLY A 599 -1.23 -45.99 13.27
CA GLY A 599 -1.11 -46.67 11.98
C GLY A 599 0.26 -46.47 11.32
N GLN A 600 0.65 -47.43 10.49
CA GLN A 600 1.86 -47.34 9.68
C GLN A 600 1.80 -46.13 8.74
N LEU A 601 2.81 -45.25 8.82
CA LEU A 601 2.99 -44.13 7.90
C LEU A 601 3.02 -44.61 6.45
N THR A 602 2.21 -43.99 5.58
CA THR A 602 2.29 -44.20 4.13
C THR A 602 3.63 -43.70 3.57
N VAL A 603 4.04 -44.21 2.40
CA VAL A 603 5.28 -43.76 1.73
C VAL A 603 5.28 -42.25 1.50
N ALA A 604 4.15 -41.69 1.04
CA ALA A 604 4.00 -40.26 0.80
C ALA A 604 4.15 -39.43 2.09
N GLN A 605 3.61 -39.89 3.22
CA GLN A 605 3.76 -39.22 4.51
C GLN A 605 5.19 -39.27 5.04
N ARG A 606 5.92 -40.37 4.81
CA ARG A 606 7.35 -40.46 5.16
C ARG A 606 8.18 -39.50 4.34
N GLU A 607 7.93 -39.42 3.03
CA GLU A 607 8.60 -38.46 2.14
C GLU A 607 8.29 -37.00 2.52
N GLU A 608 7.05 -36.72 2.92
CA GLU A 608 6.67 -35.39 3.40
C GLU A 608 7.33 -35.03 4.73
N ASN A 609 7.40 -35.96 5.67
CA ASN A 609 8.10 -35.77 6.95
C ASN A 609 9.59 -35.52 6.72
N GLU A 610 10.21 -36.27 5.81
CA GLU A 610 11.63 -36.11 5.50
C GLU A 610 11.90 -34.75 4.83
N ARG A 611 11.02 -34.29 3.93
CA ARG A 611 11.09 -32.94 3.35
C ARG A 611 10.93 -31.85 4.41
N ALA A 612 10.01 -32.01 5.35
CA ALA A 612 9.78 -31.08 6.45
C ALA A 612 11.01 -30.99 7.39
N LEU A 613 11.57 -32.14 7.78
CA LEU A 613 12.77 -32.22 8.62
C LEU A 613 14.00 -31.63 7.92
N ALA A 614 14.17 -31.89 6.61
CA ALA A 614 15.23 -31.30 5.81
C ALA A 614 15.11 -29.78 5.76
N CYS A 615 13.93 -29.25 5.42
CA CYS A 615 13.66 -27.80 5.38
C CYS A 615 13.95 -27.13 6.72
N ALA A 616 13.51 -27.73 7.84
CA ALA A 616 13.73 -27.19 9.17
C ALA A 616 15.23 -27.20 9.57
N THR A 617 15.94 -28.28 9.22
CA THR A 617 17.39 -28.38 9.45
C THR A 617 18.16 -27.36 8.61
N ASP A 618 17.77 -27.19 7.34
CA ASP A 618 18.39 -26.21 6.44
C ASP A 618 18.18 -24.78 6.94
N LEU A 619 16.98 -24.43 7.41
CA LEU A 619 16.69 -23.13 8.03
C LEU A 619 17.61 -22.85 9.23
N LEU A 620 17.85 -23.85 10.09
CA LEU A 620 18.77 -23.75 11.22
C LEU A 620 20.24 -23.60 10.80
N MET A 621 20.63 -24.24 9.69
CA MET A 621 22.02 -24.29 9.25
C MET A 621 22.40 -23.10 8.37
N ILE A 622 21.47 -22.51 7.62
CA ILE A 622 21.69 -21.28 6.83
C ILE A 622 22.10 -20.09 7.72
N SER A 623 21.70 -20.08 9.00
CA SER A 623 22.14 -19.05 9.94
C SER A 623 23.56 -19.28 10.49
N ARG A 624 24.21 -20.41 10.19
CA ARG A 624 25.54 -20.80 10.71
C ARG A 624 26.67 -20.25 9.84
N GLY A 625 27.03 -18.98 10.04
CA GLY A 625 28.33 -18.45 9.60
C GLY A 625 29.50 -19.10 10.38
N PRO A 626 30.76 -18.94 9.93
CA PRO A 626 31.91 -19.48 10.65
C PRO A 626 31.94 -18.96 12.10
N VAL A 627 32.02 -19.90 13.05
CA VAL A 627 31.79 -19.80 14.51
C VAL A 627 32.63 -18.74 15.23
N ALA A 628 33.55 -18.06 14.54
CA ALA A 628 34.45 -17.06 15.10
C ALA A 628 33.82 -15.67 15.35
N ASN A 629 32.63 -15.36 14.79
CA ASN A 629 32.03 -14.02 14.90
C ASN A 629 30.74 -14.00 15.72
N SER A 630 30.63 -13.04 16.63
CA SER A 630 29.49 -12.81 17.55
C SER A 630 28.17 -12.40 16.89
N ALA A 631 28.12 -12.33 15.55
CA ALA A 631 26.97 -11.88 14.77
C ALA A 631 26.08 -13.02 14.23
N VAL A 632 26.43 -14.28 14.49
CA VAL A 632 25.69 -15.48 14.05
C VAL A 632 24.43 -15.65 14.92
N ARG A 633 23.23 -15.51 14.32
CA ARG A 633 21.94 -15.68 15.01
C ARG A 633 21.64 -17.18 15.17
N VAL A 634 21.69 -17.65 16.40
CA VAL A 634 21.39 -19.04 16.79
C VAL A 634 20.05 -19.11 17.51
N SER A 635 19.33 -20.22 17.32
CA SER A 635 18.17 -20.61 18.13
C SER A 635 18.39 -22.02 18.68
N ASP A 636 18.36 -22.14 20.01
CA ASP A 636 18.41 -23.38 20.76
C ASP A 636 17.03 -24.05 20.84
N VAL A 637 15.97 -23.27 21.05
CA VAL A 637 14.57 -23.73 21.04
C VAL A 637 14.26 -24.41 19.71
N ALA A 638 14.63 -23.79 18.59
CA ALA A 638 14.37 -24.34 17.26
C ALA A 638 15.14 -25.66 17.02
N ALA A 639 16.37 -25.80 17.54
CA ALA A 639 17.11 -27.05 17.46
C ALA A 639 16.46 -28.17 18.30
N VAL A 640 15.94 -27.83 19.49
CA VAL A 640 15.18 -28.76 20.33
C VAL A 640 13.87 -29.19 19.67
N GLU A 641 13.20 -28.30 18.93
CA GLU A 641 11.99 -28.63 18.15
C GLU A 641 12.28 -29.65 17.03
N VAL A 642 13.38 -29.47 16.28
CA VAL A 642 13.78 -30.45 15.25
C VAL A 642 14.18 -31.78 15.88
N LEU A 643 14.87 -31.78 17.02
CA LEU A 643 15.22 -32.99 17.77
C LEU A 643 13.96 -33.72 18.28
N CYS A 644 13.00 -32.97 18.83
CA CYS A 644 11.70 -33.50 19.24
C CYS A 644 11.00 -34.17 18.05
N ALA A 645 11.01 -33.52 16.88
CA ALA A 645 10.40 -34.07 15.67
C ALA A 645 11.10 -35.34 15.17
N CYS A 646 12.43 -35.38 15.18
CA CYS A 646 13.19 -36.59 14.84
C CYS A 646 12.86 -37.74 15.80
N TRP A 647 12.84 -37.46 17.12
CA TRP A 647 12.56 -38.46 18.14
C TRP A 647 11.13 -39.03 18.06
N ARG A 648 10.15 -38.19 17.73
CA ARG A 648 8.75 -38.61 17.63
C ARG A 648 8.40 -39.30 16.32
N THR A 649 9.17 -39.06 15.25
CA THR A 649 8.97 -39.72 13.94
C THR A 649 9.62 -41.10 13.89
N ASP A 650 10.80 -41.25 14.49
CA ASP A 650 11.52 -42.53 14.58
C ASP A 650 12.23 -42.65 15.94
N PRO A 651 11.53 -43.13 16.99
CA PRO A 651 12.11 -43.23 18.33
C PRO A 651 13.25 -44.25 18.34
N GLU A 652 14.31 -43.96 19.09
CA GLU A 652 15.48 -44.84 19.30
C GLU A 652 16.43 -45.02 18.09
N VAL A 653 16.15 -44.41 16.93
CA VAL A 653 17.06 -44.43 15.77
C VAL A 653 17.96 -43.18 15.74
N MET A 654 19.26 -43.39 16.01
CA MET A 654 20.26 -42.30 15.96
C MET A 654 20.74 -42.05 14.53
N THR A 655 20.24 -40.97 13.92
CA THR A 655 20.65 -40.53 12.58
C THR A 655 21.77 -39.49 12.65
N GLU A 656 22.52 -39.33 11.55
CA GLU A 656 23.53 -38.26 11.42
C GLU A 656 22.92 -36.85 11.58
N ARG A 657 21.64 -36.67 11.21
CA ARG A 657 20.90 -35.42 11.46
C ARG A 657 20.79 -35.11 12.95
N ILE A 658 20.45 -36.11 13.78
CA ILE A 658 20.37 -35.94 15.24
C ILE A 658 21.74 -35.59 15.81
N TRP A 659 22.81 -36.28 15.36
CA TRP A 659 24.18 -35.96 15.78
C TRP A 659 24.60 -34.53 15.42
N ASN A 660 24.31 -34.06 14.20
CA ASN A 660 24.60 -32.69 13.78
C ASN A 660 23.87 -31.64 14.63
N LEU A 661 22.63 -31.92 15.04
CA LEU A 661 21.84 -31.03 15.91
C LEU A 661 22.35 -31.03 17.37
N LEU A 662 22.78 -32.19 17.88
CA LEU A 662 23.44 -32.28 19.19
C LEU A 662 24.78 -31.52 19.18
N GLU A 663 25.58 -31.67 18.12
CA GLU A 663 26.81 -30.89 17.94
C GLU A 663 26.54 -29.39 17.86
N TYR A 664 25.47 -28.98 17.18
CA TYR A 664 25.01 -27.59 17.15
C TYR A 664 24.69 -27.08 18.56
N LEU A 665 23.88 -27.79 19.35
CA LEU A 665 23.54 -27.42 20.74
C LEU A 665 24.78 -27.40 21.66
N ALA A 666 25.70 -28.34 21.48
CA ALA A 666 26.98 -28.37 22.20
C ALA A 666 27.87 -27.18 21.84
N GLY A 667 27.77 -26.64 20.62
CA GLY A 667 28.50 -25.46 20.17
C GLY A 667 27.99 -24.11 20.71
N LEU A 668 26.77 -24.05 21.27
CA LEU A 668 26.20 -22.81 21.80
C LEU A 668 26.89 -22.35 23.10
N LYS A 669 27.01 -21.05 23.37
CA LYS A 669 27.61 -20.57 24.62
C LYS A 669 26.71 -20.81 25.84
N HIS A 670 25.41 -20.54 25.69
CA HIS A 670 24.40 -20.69 26.73
C HIS A 670 23.12 -21.27 26.12
N VAL A 671 22.29 -21.88 26.97
CA VAL A 671 20.93 -22.32 26.64
C VAL A 671 19.96 -21.33 27.28
N SER A 672 18.92 -20.94 26.55
CA SER A 672 17.89 -20.02 27.00
C SER A 672 16.94 -20.69 27.98
N GLU A 673 16.34 -19.89 28.87
CA GLU A 673 15.33 -20.37 29.81
C GLU A 673 14.12 -20.99 29.08
N GLN A 674 13.73 -20.42 27.93
CA GLN A 674 12.65 -20.96 27.09
C GLN A 674 12.95 -22.38 26.58
N CYS A 675 14.21 -22.67 26.25
CA CYS A 675 14.64 -23.99 25.82
C CYS A 675 14.62 -25.01 26.98
N VAL A 676 15.02 -24.60 28.19
CA VAL A 676 14.91 -25.44 29.40
C VAL A 676 13.44 -25.71 29.74
N GLN A 677 12.57 -24.72 29.54
CA GLN A 677 11.15 -24.85 29.82
C GLN A 677 10.37 -25.65 28.76
N HIS A 678 11.01 -26.05 27.66
CA HIS A 678 10.39 -26.76 26.55
C HIS A 678 9.76 -28.10 26.96
N VAL A 679 8.61 -28.47 26.40
CA VAL A 679 7.85 -29.68 26.77
C VAL A 679 8.69 -30.95 26.64
N PHE A 680 9.40 -31.11 25.52
CA PHE A 680 10.31 -32.25 25.27
C PHE A 680 11.45 -32.38 26.28
N VAL A 681 11.83 -31.28 26.94
CA VAL A 681 12.85 -31.27 28.00
C VAL A 681 12.19 -31.62 29.33
N LYS A 682 11.08 -30.95 29.67
CA LYS A 682 10.35 -31.16 30.93
C LYS A 682 9.73 -32.56 31.07
N ASP A 683 9.29 -33.17 29.97
CA ASP A 683 8.70 -34.51 29.97
C ASP A 683 9.74 -35.66 30.06
N GLY A 684 11.03 -35.31 30.12
CA GLY A 684 12.15 -36.26 30.23
C GLY A 684 12.51 -36.97 28.92
N SER A 685 11.82 -36.70 27.82
CA SER A 685 12.09 -37.35 26.52
C SER A 685 13.42 -36.91 25.91
N PHE A 686 13.83 -35.66 26.11
CA PHE A 686 15.16 -35.19 25.74
C PHE A 686 16.26 -35.95 26.49
N GLY A 687 16.04 -36.25 27.78
CA GLY A 687 16.96 -37.08 28.57
C GLY A 687 17.12 -38.49 27.97
N ARG A 688 16.00 -39.12 27.61
CA ARG A 688 15.98 -40.43 26.93
C ARG A 688 16.69 -40.40 25.58
N LEU A 689 16.57 -39.31 24.82
CA LEU A 689 17.32 -39.12 23.58
C LEU A 689 18.82 -39.07 23.83
N LEU A 690 19.27 -38.37 24.87
CA LEU A 690 20.69 -38.33 25.25
C LEU A 690 21.20 -39.70 25.73
N ASP A 691 20.38 -40.45 26.45
CA ASP A 691 20.71 -41.81 26.87
C ASP A 691 20.82 -42.76 25.66
N ALA A 692 19.91 -42.66 24.68
CA ALA A 692 20.00 -43.40 23.42
C ALA A 692 21.22 -43.01 22.58
N ALA A 693 21.56 -41.71 22.57
CA ALA A 693 22.76 -41.22 21.91
C ALA A 693 24.04 -41.79 22.54
N GLU A 694 24.09 -41.85 23.88
CA GLU A 694 25.20 -42.43 24.64
C GLU A 694 25.29 -43.96 24.40
N ALA A 695 24.16 -44.65 24.41
CA ALA A 695 24.08 -46.09 24.14
C ALA A 695 24.55 -46.44 22.70
N SER A 696 24.26 -45.59 21.71
CA SER A 696 24.73 -45.78 20.33
C SER A 696 26.26 -45.66 20.16
N LEU A 697 26.95 -45.07 21.15
CA LEU A 697 28.41 -44.95 21.18
C LEU A 697 29.09 -46.10 21.95
N THR A 698 28.34 -46.87 22.74
CA THR A 698 28.89 -48.04 23.44
C THR A 698 28.81 -49.28 22.55
N PRO A 699 29.93 -49.92 22.20
CA PRO A 699 29.87 -51.16 21.41
C PRO A 699 29.19 -52.26 22.24
N GLU A 700 28.14 -52.87 21.69
CA GLU A 700 27.45 -54.00 22.32
C GLU A 700 28.44 -55.13 22.60
N THR A 701 28.69 -55.40 23.88
CA THR A 701 29.45 -56.56 24.32
C THR A 701 28.54 -57.80 24.31
N SER A 702 28.39 -58.46 23.16
CA SER A 702 28.18 -59.91 23.17
C SER A 702 28.76 -60.64 21.94
N THR A 703 29.86 -61.33 22.21
CA THR A 703 30.34 -62.60 21.62
C THR A 703 30.37 -62.81 20.09
N ASN A 704 31.61 -62.93 19.62
CA ASN A 704 32.06 -63.71 18.46
C ASN A 704 31.68 -63.21 17.06
N SER A 705 32.50 -62.33 16.48
CA SER A 705 33.35 -62.68 15.33
C SER A 705 34.19 -61.48 14.90
N CYS A 706 35.30 -61.78 14.24
CA CYS A 706 36.40 -60.90 13.93
C CYS A 706 36.07 -60.00 12.74
N SER A 707 35.82 -58.71 12.97
CA SER A 707 36.06 -57.64 11.98
C SER A 707 36.29 -56.32 12.72
N ALA A 708 37.40 -55.67 12.39
CA ALA A 708 37.79 -54.38 12.95
C ALA A 708 36.81 -53.29 12.49
N GLU A 709 35.95 -52.81 13.38
CA GLU A 709 35.17 -51.60 13.18
C GLU A 709 35.32 -50.65 14.38
N ALA A 710 35.23 -49.36 14.05
CA ALA A 710 35.87 -48.25 14.71
C ALA A 710 35.48 -48.04 16.19
N SER A 711 36.49 -47.71 17.00
CA SER A 711 36.33 -47.13 18.33
C SER A 711 35.38 -45.92 18.29
N PRO A 712 34.52 -45.70 19.31
CA PRO A 712 33.65 -44.52 19.35
C PRO A 712 34.50 -43.25 19.30
N SER A 713 34.14 -42.31 18.42
CA SER A 713 34.86 -41.04 18.32
C SER A 713 34.78 -40.30 19.66
N PRO A 714 35.89 -40.00 20.35
CA PRO A 714 35.88 -39.36 21.67
C PRO A 714 35.21 -37.97 21.68
N LEU A 715 35.03 -37.36 20.51
CA LEU A 715 34.32 -36.09 20.30
C LEU A 715 32.81 -36.18 20.54
N ARG A 716 32.12 -37.23 20.10
CA ARG A 716 30.65 -37.36 20.25
C ARG A 716 30.22 -37.60 21.70
N LEU A 717 31.04 -38.30 22.50
CA LEU A 717 30.79 -38.46 23.94
C LEU A 717 30.99 -37.14 24.69
N GLN A 718 31.95 -36.32 24.27
CA GLN A 718 32.16 -34.97 24.81
C GLN A 718 30.99 -34.04 24.48
N VAL A 719 30.38 -34.17 23.30
CA VAL A 719 29.17 -33.45 22.89
C VAL A 719 28.00 -33.75 23.84
N VAL A 720 27.68 -35.03 24.08
CA VAL A 720 26.59 -35.43 25.00
C VAL A 720 26.84 -34.90 26.42
N THR A 721 28.08 -35.04 26.92
CA THR A 721 28.46 -34.56 28.25
C THR A 721 28.35 -33.03 28.38
N ALA A 722 28.75 -32.29 27.33
CA ALA A 722 28.65 -30.83 27.29
C ALA A 722 27.19 -30.35 27.30
N ILE A 723 26.30 -31.03 26.59
CA ILE A 723 24.86 -30.72 26.59
C ILE A 723 24.27 -30.96 27.98
N ARG A 724 24.53 -32.12 28.61
CA ARG A 724 24.00 -32.43 29.95
C ARG A 724 24.40 -31.37 30.98
N ARG A 725 25.66 -30.90 30.96
CA ARG A 725 26.12 -29.83 31.87
C ARG A 725 25.34 -28.52 31.68
N LYS A 726 25.11 -28.09 30.44
CA LYS A 726 24.38 -26.85 30.15
C LYS A 726 22.94 -26.87 30.65
N PHE A 727 22.27 -28.04 30.62
CA PHE A 727 20.91 -28.17 31.15
C PHE A 727 20.90 -28.33 32.68
N GLN A 728 21.93 -28.94 33.28
CA GLN A 728 22.08 -29.08 34.74
C GLN A 728 22.35 -27.74 35.45
N ASP A 729 23.04 -26.81 34.81
CA ASP A 729 23.32 -25.47 35.38
C ASP A 729 22.04 -24.63 35.60
N HIS A 730 20.89 -25.07 35.08
CA HIS A 730 19.58 -24.42 35.23
C HIS A 730 18.62 -25.13 36.21
N ASP A 731 18.95 -26.33 36.70
CA ASP A 731 18.20 -26.96 37.77
C ASP A 731 18.59 -26.33 39.12
N PRO A 732 17.65 -25.86 39.95
CA PRO A 732 18.00 -25.39 41.29
C PRO A 732 18.62 -26.55 42.08
N PRO A 733 19.65 -26.30 42.93
CA PRO A 733 20.27 -27.36 43.69
C PRO A 733 19.21 -28.06 44.53
N SER A 734 18.95 -29.33 44.22
CA SER A 734 18.05 -30.17 44.98
C SER A 734 18.44 -30.09 46.45
N VAL A 735 17.52 -29.62 47.30
CA VAL A 735 17.66 -29.69 48.75
C VAL A 735 17.88 -31.15 49.09
N SER A 736 19.12 -31.49 49.44
CA SER A 736 19.47 -32.79 49.99
C SER A 736 18.66 -32.99 51.26
N SER A 737 17.75 -33.96 51.24
CA SER A 737 17.12 -34.49 52.44
C SER A 737 18.21 -35.04 53.36
N GLY A 738 18.50 -34.31 54.43
CA GLY A 738 19.22 -34.74 55.62
C GLY A 738 18.31 -34.64 56.83
#